data_AF-A0A7W7M924-F1
#
_entry.id   AF-A0A7W7M924-F1
#
_cell.length_a   1.000
_cell.length_b   1.000
_cell.length_c   1.000
_cell.angle_alpha   90.00
_cell.angle_beta   90.00
_cell.angle_gamma   90.00
#
_symmetry.space_group_name_H-M   'P 1'
#
loop_
_entity.id
_entity.type
_entity.pdbx_description
1 polymer ?
#
loop_
_entity_poly.entity_id
_entity_poly.type
_entity_poly.pdbx_seq_one_letter_code
_entity_poly.pdbx_strand_id
1 'polypeptide(L)'
;MGRRLALLVAAYDYADEGLRRLTAPGHDAEALGAVLRDPAIAGFEVTTLINEPHHRVGAAIGELCRDRRRDDLTLLYFTGHGLKDDEGRLYLATSDTRRDSLLFSAISAEQIDRALEGCASRRKVLILDCCYSGAFPAGRLAKADEGVHTLERFQGRGRTVLTASDATQYSFEGDRTSGAAARSVFTRYLVEGLRDGSADLDGDGDITLDELYSYVHDRVVAEMPQQRPKKQDDVEGRIVIARNVGWTLPDYLRHAIDSPIAADRLAVIDQLARLYRVGNSTVRGRVREEIERLAQDDSRRVSAAATEWLQALNPAPAEPQPAPAAETGPSPPVAPAEPAPPPPLARTGPTPNPPATAGSDPDTPEPPAETPIPWWRRLGLVAAGAAVLVAATVLLIVHLARQDGNGSSSSGGSLPYNLTAPGLAISPDGRWLYVTINRQASGSGPAPLGKLVSIETRTRKVSGTMDVTPGVGDAVLSADGKHLYAVSYLQSGVATIFQLGAHPKDISGFDLPGAPGDRTGNRSIALAPDGKHLFVSDDSGSRLWSAEIGKDLVNPPVSTLTVPLAVRVFVPSPDGKYLYLAGGPPAAGARFDLGASTPDPSFTVGAGPRDLVISRDGKHVYLAAYGADRIDVGNTDQPGVARSFSPGCGTRPQALAISADGTRLYVGCESSNVVAIHDAASGERIGQPIVVGPRPSSMVLSPDGTRLYVSTIDGYDIRIAVIDTTKGTAIDAGIDAGSWYVS
;
A
#
# COMPACT_ATOMS: atom_id res chain seq x y z
N MET A 1 26.16 -14.78 -7.80
CA MET A 1 24.90 -14.74 -7.05
C MET A 1 25.24 -14.60 -5.58
N GLY A 2 24.54 -13.71 -4.87
CA GLY A 2 24.65 -13.61 -3.43
C GLY A 2 24.11 -14.86 -2.74
N ARG A 3 24.63 -15.17 -1.57
CA ARG A 3 24.26 -16.33 -0.77
C ARG A 3 22.97 -16.06 -0.02
N ARG A 4 22.19 -17.11 0.21
CA ARG A 4 20.98 -17.09 1.04
C ARG A 4 21.31 -17.86 2.32
N LEU A 5 21.32 -17.20 3.47
CA LEU A 5 21.69 -17.82 4.75
C LEU A 5 20.53 -17.66 5.73
N ALA A 6 20.18 -18.73 6.43
CA ALA A 6 19.15 -18.70 7.46
C ALA A 6 19.67 -19.29 8.78
N LEU A 7 19.37 -18.61 9.87
CA LEU A 7 19.52 -19.12 11.23
C LEU A 7 18.14 -19.30 11.85
N LEU A 8 17.82 -20.53 12.23
CA LEU A 8 16.55 -20.89 12.86
C LEU A 8 16.85 -21.27 14.30
N VAL A 9 16.24 -20.57 15.24
CA VAL A 9 16.42 -20.79 16.68
C VAL A 9 15.09 -21.22 17.27
N ALA A 10 15.03 -22.42 17.82
CA ALA A 10 13.89 -22.90 18.58
C ALA A 10 14.29 -23.13 20.04
N ALA A 11 13.55 -22.48 20.94
CA ALA A 11 13.66 -22.72 22.37
C ALA A 11 12.29 -23.16 22.90
N TYR A 12 12.27 -24.30 23.56
CA TYR A 12 11.05 -24.87 24.12
C TYR A 12 11.27 -25.65 25.41
N ASP A 13 12.52 -25.96 25.76
CA ASP A 13 12.93 -26.59 27.02
C ASP A 13 13.85 -25.63 27.79
N TYR A 14 13.51 -25.33 29.04
CA TYR A 14 14.09 -24.23 29.82
C TYR A 14 14.54 -24.72 31.20
N ALA A 15 15.71 -24.25 31.66
CA ALA A 15 16.23 -24.57 32.99
C ALA A 15 15.46 -23.87 34.13
N ASP A 16 14.87 -22.70 33.88
CA ASP A 16 14.01 -21.98 34.84
C ASP A 16 12.60 -22.62 34.86
N GLU A 17 12.24 -23.22 35.99
CA GLU A 17 10.99 -23.97 36.16
C GLU A 17 9.72 -23.14 35.93
N GLY A 18 9.79 -21.79 36.00
CA GLY A 18 8.62 -20.97 35.70
C GLY A 18 8.57 -20.41 34.28
N LEU A 19 9.44 -20.88 33.39
CA LEU A 19 9.18 -20.83 31.95
C LEU A 19 8.53 -22.14 31.52
N ARG A 20 7.26 -22.05 31.09
CA ARG A 20 6.51 -23.23 30.63
C ARG A 20 7.17 -23.82 29.38
N ARG A 21 7.34 -25.15 29.37
CA ARG A 21 7.77 -25.92 28.20
C ARG A 21 6.76 -25.77 27.05
N LEU A 22 7.26 -25.52 25.85
CA LEU A 22 6.44 -25.38 24.62
C LEU A 22 6.49 -26.66 23.78
N THR A 23 5.47 -26.91 22.96
CA THR A 23 5.44 -28.10 22.09
C THR A 23 5.73 -27.81 20.61
N ALA A 24 5.34 -26.62 20.13
CA ALA A 24 5.46 -26.20 18.74
C ALA A 24 6.89 -25.87 18.24
N PRO A 25 7.77 -25.16 19.00
CA PRO A 25 8.95 -24.51 18.42
C PRO A 25 9.93 -25.46 17.70
N GLY A 26 10.13 -26.67 18.22
CA GLY A 26 10.98 -27.67 17.58
C GLY A 26 10.46 -28.12 16.21
N HIS A 27 9.15 -28.41 16.13
CA HIS A 27 8.50 -28.78 14.88
C HIS A 27 8.40 -27.63 13.89
N ASP A 28 8.18 -26.41 14.39
CA ASP A 28 8.10 -25.20 13.58
C ASP A 28 9.44 -24.90 12.88
N ALA A 29 10.55 -24.94 13.63
CA ALA A 29 11.89 -24.76 13.06
C ALA A 29 12.29 -25.89 12.10
N GLU A 30 11.89 -27.13 12.38
CA GLU A 30 12.12 -28.25 11.46
C GLU A 30 11.36 -28.05 10.13
N ALA A 31 10.07 -27.72 10.22
CA ALA A 31 9.21 -27.56 9.05
C ALA A 31 9.63 -26.36 8.18
N LEU A 32 9.92 -25.21 8.79
CA LEU A 32 10.42 -24.03 8.10
C LEU A 32 11.82 -24.28 7.52
N GLY A 33 12.69 -24.96 8.28
CA GLY A 33 14.02 -25.33 7.81
C GLY A 33 13.98 -26.24 6.58
N ALA A 34 13.02 -27.15 6.49
CA ALA A 34 12.86 -28.03 5.33
C ALA A 34 12.54 -27.23 4.05
N VAL A 35 11.58 -26.30 4.10
CA VAL A 35 11.23 -25.48 2.92
C VAL A 35 12.32 -24.47 2.56
N LEU A 36 13.00 -23.91 3.56
CA LEU A 36 14.10 -22.96 3.31
C LEU A 36 15.32 -23.63 2.67
N ARG A 37 15.66 -24.86 3.08
CA ARG A 37 16.79 -25.62 2.51
C ARG A 37 16.54 -26.08 1.08
N ASP A 38 15.30 -26.34 0.72
CA ASP A 38 14.96 -26.89 -0.59
C ASP A 38 15.42 -25.92 -1.71
N PRO A 39 16.35 -26.33 -2.59
CA PRO A 39 16.88 -25.47 -3.65
C PRO A 39 15.86 -25.13 -4.73
N ALA A 40 14.78 -25.91 -4.87
CA ALA A 40 13.68 -25.59 -5.78
C ALA A 40 12.79 -24.49 -5.21
N ILE A 41 12.58 -24.48 -3.89
CA ILE A 41 11.72 -23.50 -3.20
C ILE A 41 12.51 -22.23 -2.85
N ALA A 42 13.51 -22.30 -1.96
CA ALA A 42 14.12 -21.11 -1.38
C ALA A 42 15.66 -21.12 -1.41
N GLY A 43 16.29 -22.29 -1.33
CA GLY A 43 17.73 -22.48 -1.50
C GLY A 43 18.61 -21.77 -0.48
N PHE A 44 18.21 -21.74 0.78
CA PHE A 44 19.00 -21.21 1.89
C PHE A 44 20.01 -22.25 2.42
N GLU A 45 21.18 -21.76 2.79
CA GLU A 45 22.07 -22.43 3.74
C GLU A 45 21.48 -22.25 5.15
N VAL A 46 20.87 -23.31 5.69
CA VAL A 46 20.09 -23.23 6.95
C VAL A 46 20.83 -23.87 8.12
N THR A 47 21.19 -23.05 9.11
CA THR A 47 21.64 -23.47 10.44
C THR A 47 20.47 -23.49 11.41
N THR A 48 20.28 -24.59 12.14
CA THR A 48 19.20 -24.73 13.12
C THR A 48 19.80 -24.97 14.51
N LEU A 49 19.37 -24.18 15.49
CA LEU A 49 19.72 -24.33 16.90
C LEU A 49 18.48 -24.68 17.70
N ILE A 50 18.53 -25.79 18.44
CA ILE A 50 17.42 -26.31 19.24
C ILE A 50 17.85 -26.33 20.70
N ASN A 51 17.14 -25.60 21.57
CA ASN A 51 17.40 -25.49 23.01
C ASN A 51 18.89 -25.20 23.35
N GLU A 52 19.55 -24.40 22.51
CA GLU A 52 20.91 -23.95 22.75
C GLU A 52 20.92 -22.78 23.75
N PRO A 53 21.97 -22.65 24.59
CA PRO A 53 22.08 -21.56 25.57
C PRO A 53 22.36 -20.21 24.89
N HIS A 54 22.08 -19.11 25.60
CA HIS A 54 22.12 -17.74 25.06
C HIS A 54 23.46 -17.41 24.40
N HIS A 55 24.59 -17.80 24.98
CA HIS A 55 25.92 -17.51 24.42
C HIS A 55 26.19 -18.23 23.09
N ARG A 56 25.62 -19.42 22.86
CA ARG A 56 25.72 -20.16 21.59
C ARG A 56 24.83 -19.54 20.52
N VAL A 57 23.60 -19.16 20.90
CA VAL A 57 22.67 -18.46 20.02
C VAL A 57 23.24 -17.10 19.59
N GLY A 58 23.76 -16.33 20.54
CA GLY A 58 24.38 -15.01 20.29
C GLY A 58 25.60 -15.13 19.36
N ALA A 59 26.45 -16.13 19.57
CA ALA A 59 27.56 -16.41 18.65
C ALA A 59 27.07 -16.71 17.23
N ALA A 60 26.04 -17.56 17.07
CA ALA A 60 25.49 -17.89 15.77
C ALA A 60 24.83 -16.71 15.04
N ILE A 61 24.19 -15.79 15.77
CA ILE A 61 23.68 -14.53 15.19
C ILE A 61 24.83 -13.68 14.64
N GLY A 62 25.95 -13.63 15.37
CA GLY A 62 27.20 -13.02 14.89
C GLY A 62 27.72 -13.70 13.62
N GLU A 63 27.76 -15.04 13.59
CA GLU A 63 28.16 -15.82 12.41
C GLU A 63 27.28 -15.53 11.19
N LEU A 64 25.96 -15.44 11.36
CA LEU A 64 25.00 -15.12 10.29
C LEU A 64 25.35 -13.78 9.61
N CYS A 65 25.85 -12.82 10.38
CA CYS A 65 26.15 -11.47 9.94
C CYS A 65 27.59 -11.27 9.45
N ARG A 66 28.50 -12.23 9.72
CA ARG A 66 29.92 -12.11 9.39
C ARG A 66 30.19 -12.40 7.91
N ASP A 67 31.10 -11.62 7.32
CA ASP A 67 31.60 -11.77 5.95
C ASP A 67 30.49 -11.80 4.88
N ARG A 68 29.40 -11.04 5.13
CA ARG A 68 28.28 -10.92 4.19
C ARG A 68 28.60 -9.94 3.06
N ARG A 69 28.12 -10.25 1.86
CA ARG A 69 28.11 -9.33 0.72
C ARG A 69 26.81 -8.53 0.70
N ARG A 70 26.83 -7.39 0.02
CA ARG A 70 25.64 -6.52 -0.10
C ARG A 70 24.45 -7.22 -0.76
N ASP A 71 24.72 -8.16 -1.66
CA ASP A 71 23.74 -8.98 -2.36
C ASP A 71 23.43 -10.30 -1.66
N ASP A 72 23.93 -10.57 -0.45
CA ASP A 72 23.45 -11.71 0.31
C ASP A 72 22.01 -11.46 0.80
N LEU A 73 21.31 -12.53 1.16
CA LEU A 73 20.03 -12.50 1.86
C LEU A 73 20.19 -13.28 3.17
N THR A 74 20.01 -12.60 4.30
CA THR A 74 20.15 -13.21 5.63
C THR A 74 18.79 -13.28 6.32
N LEU A 75 18.42 -14.44 6.85
CA LEU A 75 17.17 -14.67 7.56
C LEU A 75 17.47 -15.17 8.98
N LEU A 76 16.94 -14.49 9.99
CA LEU A 76 16.90 -14.97 11.36
C LEU A 76 15.45 -15.29 11.72
N TYR A 77 15.19 -16.54 12.06
CA TYR A 77 13.90 -17.00 12.56
C TYR A 77 14.05 -17.44 14.01
N PHE A 78 13.18 -16.94 14.88
CA PHE A 78 13.12 -17.36 16.28
C PHE A 78 11.70 -17.82 16.63
N THR A 79 11.61 -18.96 17.32
CA THR A 79 10.38 -19.48 17.91
C THR A 79 10.61 -19.91 19.35
N GLY A 80 9.72 -19.48 20.26
CA GLY A 80 9.85 -19.67 21.70
C GLY A 80 9.25 -18.54 22.53
N HIS A 81 9.67 -18.38 23.78
CA HIS A 81 9.22 -17.27 24.64
C HIS A 81 9.93 -15.95 24.33
N GLY A 82 9.13 -14.87 24.22
CA GLY A 82 9.61 -13.49 24.28
C GLY A 82 9.30 -12.90 25.66
N LEU A 83 10.32 -12.45 26.37
CA LEU A 83 10.23 -11.90 27.72
C LEU A 83 10.51 -10.40 27.71
N LYS A 84 9.88 -9.66 28.61
CA LYS A 84 10.15 -8.24 28.83
C LYS A 84 10.66 -8.03 30.25
N ASP A 85 11.66 -7.16 30.42
CA ASP A 85 12.06 -6.71 31.76
C ASP A 85 11.15 -5.57 32.27
N ASP A 86 11.45 -5.08 33.48
CA ASP A 86 10.69 -4.01 34.13
C ASP A 86 10.73 -2.68 33.34
N GLU A 87 11.75 -2.49 32.49
CA GLU A 87 11.86 -1.35 31.58
C GLU A 87 11.20 -1.60 30.21
N GLY A 88 10.54 -2.74 30.03
CA GLY A 88 9.85 -3.11 28.79
C GLY A 88 10.77 -3.56 27.65
N ARG A 89 12.06 -3.81 27.92
CA ARG A 89 13.02 -4.26 26.90
C ARG A 89 12.78 -5.73 26.59
N LEU A 90 12.79 -6.06 25.29
CA LEU A 90 12.52 -7.42 24.80
C LEU A 90 13.77 -8.30 24.88
N TYR A 91 13.59 -9.53 25.35
CA TYR A 91 14.55 -10.62 25.34
C TYR A 91 13.91 -11.88 24.74
N LEU A 92 14.69 -12.63 23.97
CA LEU A 92 14.33 -13.94 23.44
C LEU A 92 14.90 -15.00 24.37
N ALA A 93 14.03 -15.84 24.95
CA ALA A 93 14.42 -16.85 25.91
C ALA A 93 15.13 -18.03 25.21
N THR A 94 16.22 -18.49 25.80
CA THR A 94 17.02 -19.66 25.41
C THR A 94 17.01 -20.68 26.55
N SER A 95 17.60 -21.87 26.35
CA SER A 95 17.47 -22.97 27.30
C SER A 95 17.99 -22.67 28.72
N ASP A 96 18.96 -21.77 28.84
CA ASP A 96 19.57 -21.34 30.11
C ASP A 96 19.02 -20.02 30.66
N THR A 97 17.93 -19.49 30.07
CA THR A 97 17.30 -18.25 30.53
C THR A 97 16.75 -18.39 31.93
N ARG A 98 17.09 -17.40 32.77
CA ARG A 98 16.58 -17.22 34.13
C ARG A 98 15.79 -15.91 34.21
N ARG A 99 14.55 -15.97 34.70
CA ARG A 99 13.64 -14.81 34.73
C ARG A 99 14.12 -13.71 35.68
N ASP A 100 14.91 -14.06 36.69
CA ASP A 100 15.56 -13.13 37.61
C ASP A 100 16.82 -12.45 37.04
N SER A 101 17.27 -12.86 35.84
CA SER A 101 18.55 -12.43 35.27
C SER A 101 18.55 -12.42 33.74
N LEU A 102 17.54 -11.80 33.12
CA LEU A 102 17.37 -11.77 31.66
C LEU A 102 18.60 -11.22 30.91
N LEU A 103 19.19 -10.13 31.41
CA LEU A 103 20.34 -9.46 30.80
C LEU A 103 21.55 -10.38 30.55
N PHE A 104 21.73 -11.42 31.36
CA PHE A 104 22.88 -12.32 31.32
C PHE A 104 22.52 -13.77 30.98
N SER A 105 21.25 -14.05 30.67
CA SER A 105 20.79 -15.42 30.42
C SER A 105 19.82 -15.56 29.25
N ALA A 106 19.45 -14.45 28.61
CA ALA A 106 18.64 -14.43 27.39
C ALA A 106 19.31 -13.58 26.30
N ILE A 107 18.79 -13.63 25.08
CA ILE A 107 19.26 -12.79 23.98
C ILE A 107 18.44 -11.51 23.93
N SER A 108 19.06 -10.35 24.12
CA SER A 108 18.32 -9.08 24.03
C SER A 108 18.03 -8.69 22.59
N ALA A 109 16.89 -8.02 22.37
CA ALA A 109 16.56 -7.42 21.07
C ALA A 109 17.65 -6.43 20.61
N GLU A 110 18.30 -5.71 21.53
CA GLU A 110 19.42 -4.81 21.21
C GLU A 110 20.63 -5.55 20.65
N GLN A 111 20.96 -6.74 21.19
CA GLN A 111 22.06 -7.54 20.65
C GLN A 111 21.78 -7.98 19.21
N ILE A 112 20.54 -8.39 18.93
CA ILE A 112 20.10 -8.78 17.58
C ILE A 112 20.17 -7.58 16.64
N ASP A 113 19.62 -6.44 17.07
CA ASP A 113 19.59 -5.21 16.28
C ASP A 113 21.01 -4.75 15.90
N ARG A 114 21.93 -4.68 16.87
CA ARG A 114 23.34 -4.35 16.62
C ARG A 114 24.02 -5.33 15.67
N ALA A 115 23.74 -6.63 15.78
CA ALA A 115 24.30 -7.63 14.87
C ALA A 115 23.79 -7.41 13.44
N LEU A 116 22.49 -7.16 13.28
CA LEU A 116 21.89 -6.83 11.99
C LEU A 116 22.39 -5.48 11.45
N GLU A 117 22.82 -4.53 12.30
CA GLU A 117 23.29 -3.20 11.90
C GLU A 117 24.68 -3.33 11.31
N GLY A 118 25.54 -4.08 11.99
CA GLY A 118 26.89 -4.44 11.53
C GLY A 118 26.91 -5.40 10.34
N CYS A 119 25.79 -6.02 9.99
CA CYS A 119 25.71 -6.95 8.86
C CYS A 119 25.75 -6.18 7.51
N ALA A 120 26.72 -6.51 6.66
CA ALA A 120 26.94 -5.86 5.37
C ALA A 120 25.90 -6.19 4.28
N SER A 121 25.08 -7.23 4.50
CA SER A 121 23.92 -7.52 3.64
C SER A 121 22.99 -6.31 3.56
N ARG A 122 22.38 -6.06 2.40
CA ARG A 122 21.30 -5.05 2.28
C ARG A 122 19.92 -5.68 2.37
N ARG A 123 19.83 -6.99 2.60
CA ARG A 123 18.58 -7.74 2.66
C ARG A 123 18.61 -8.66 3.87
N LYS A 124 17.98 -8.21 4.94
CA LYS A 124 17.93 -8.87 6.25
C LYS A 124 16.49 -9.12 6.62
N VAL A 125 16.18 -10.34 7.01
CA VAL A 125 14.84 -10.77 7.37
C VAL A 125 14.89 -11.28 8.81
N LEU A 126 14.04 -10.73 9.66
CA LEU A 126 13.84 -11.20 11.02
C LEU A 126 12.40 -11.70 11.14
N ILE A 127 12.20 -12.95 11.55
CA ILE A 127 10.87 -13.53 11.76
C ILE A 127 10.80 -14.00 13.21
N LEU A 128 9.85 -13.45 13.97
CA LEU A 128 9.65 -13.73 15.38
C LEU A 128 8.30 -14.42 15.58
N ASP A 129 8.33 -15.73 15.78
CA ASP A 129 7.18 -16.54 16.18
C ASP A 129 7.23 -16.78 17.70
N CYS A 130 7.08 -15.71 18.46
CA CYS A 130 7.12 -15.74 19.91
C CYS A 130 5.89 -15.08 20.52
N CYS A 131 5.43 -15.65 21.63
CA CYS A 131 4.37 -15.07 22.44
C CYS A 131 4.98 -13.96 23.30
N TYR A 132 4.45 -12.73 23.25
CA TYR A 132 4.90 -11.63 24.11
C TYR A 132 4.28 -11.69 25.52
N SER A 133 3.67 -12.82 25.86
CA SER A 133 2.96 -13.03 27.11
C SER A 133 3.90 -13.38 28.26
N GLY A 134 4.38 -12.35 28.96
CA GLY A 134 4.50 -12.41 30.41
C GLY A 134 5.88 -12.70 30.99
N ALA A 135 6.41 -11.69 31.69
CA ALA A 135 7.29 -11.86 32.84
C ALA A 135 6.73 -11.15 34.09
N PHE A 136 5.41 -11.04 34.24
CA PHE A 136 4.80 -10.53 35.48
C PHE A 136 4.00 -11.63 36.21
N PRO A 137 4.25 -11.86 37.50
CA PRO A 137 3.39 -12.70 38.32
C PRO A 137 1.96 -12.16 38.31
N ALA A 138 0.97 -13.06 38.25
CA ALA A 138 -0.44 -12.72 38.44
C ALA A 138 -0.61 -11.99 39.79
N GLY A 139 -0.76 -10.66 39.76
CA GLY A 139 -0.97 -9.87 40.98
C GLY A 139 -0.50 -8.41 40.95
N ARG A 140 0.28 -7.96 39.96
CA ARG A 140 0.56 -6.52 39.76
C ARG A 140 0.08 -6.07 38.39
N LEU A 141 -0.98 -5.25 38.40
CA LEU A 141 -1.35 -4.41 37.27
C LEU A 141 -0.21 -3.42 37.03
N ALA A 142 0.65 -3.70 36.05
CA ALA A 142 1.51 -2.67 35.48
C ALA A 142 0.59 -1.58 34.92
N LYS A 143 0.88 -0.32 35.28
CA LYS A 143 0.17 0.85 34.75
C LYS A 143 0.14 0.74 33.22
N ALA A 144 -1.04 0.98 32.67
CA ALA A 144 -1.26 1.10 31.23
C ALA A 144 -0.32 2.16 30.64
N ASP A 145 0.76 1.70 30.00
CA ASP A 145 1.45 2.43 28.96
C ASP A 145 1.35 1.55 27.72
N GLU A 146 0.28 1.77 26.97
CA GLU A 146 -0.09 1.02 25.77
C GLU A 146 0.88 1.39 24.64
N GLY A 147 1.88 0.53 24.40
CA GLY A 147 2.59 0.49 23.12
C GLY A 147 4.11 0.66 23.19
N VAL A 148 4.83 -0.20 23.92
CA VAL A 148 6.30 -0.25 23.79
C VAL A 148 6.70 -1.04 22.52
N HIS A 149 6.88 -0.29 21.42
CA HIS A 149 8.00 -0.27 20.46
C HIS A 149 8.82 -1.56 20.14
N THR A 150 8.26 -2.76 20.18
CA THR A 150 9.02 -3.98 19.80
C THR A 150 9.46 -3.98 18.35
N LEU A 151 8.63 -3.47 17.43
CA LEU A 151 8.95 -3.35 16.00
C LEU A 151 9.81 -2.12 15.70
N GLU A 152 9.47 -0.97 16.28
CA GLU A 152 10.21 0.29 16.09
C GLU A 152 11.69 0.17 16.46
N ARG A 153 12.02 -0.72 17.41
CA ARG A 153 13.42 -0.98 17.80
C ARG A 153 14.26 -1.64 16.70
N PHE A 154 13.63 -2.40 15.79
CA PHE A 154 14.33 -3.05 14.69
C PHE A 154 14.30 -2.24 13.38
N GLN A 155 13.98 -0.93 13.45
CA GLN A 155 14.08 -0.04 12.29
C GLN A 155 15.53 0.00 11.78
N GLY A 156 15.70 0.06 10.46
CA GLY A 156 17.02 0.21 9.86
C GLY A 156 17.08 -0.29 8.43
N ARG A 157 17.98 0.34 7.66
CA ARG A 157 18.10 0.12 6.22
C ARG A 157 18.37 -1.34 5.85
N GLY A 158 17.63 -1.81 4.87
CA GLY A 158 17.79 -3.14 4.29
C GLY A 158 17.17 -4.26 5.12
N ARG A 159 16.14 -3.96 5.92
CA ARG A 159 15.56 -4.92 6.89
C ARG A 159 14.07 -5.07 6.75
N THR A 160 13.60 -6.30 6.95
CA THR A 160 12.19 -6.66 7.08
C THR A 160 12.02 -7.50 8.34
N VAL A 161 11.06 -7.13 9.18
CA VAL A 161 10.73 -7.81 10.44
C VAL A 161 9.28 -8.28 10.37
N LEU A 162 9.06 -9.57 10.63
CA LEU A 162 7.75 -10.20 10.73
C LEU A 162 7.54 -10.71 12.16
N THR A 163 6.37 -10.46 12.75
CA THR A 163 6.00 -10.98 14.07
C THR A 163 4.67 -11.71 14.02
N ALA A 164 4.53 -12.77 14.83
CA ALA A 164 3.33 -13.61 14.85
C ALA A 164 2.11 -12.96 15.53
N SER A 165 2.31 -11.96 16.41
CA SER A 165 1.24 -11.29 17.17
C SER A 165 1.55 -9.81 17.42
N ASP A 166 0.54 -9.04 17.84
CA ASP A 166 0.75 -7.75 18.48
C ASP A 166 1.26 -7.93 19.93
N ALA A 167 1.88 -6.88 20.47
CA ALA A 167 2.63 -6.94 21.72
C ALA A 167 1.78 -7.18 23.00
N THR A 168 0.46 -7.42 22.91
CA THR A 168 -0.43 -7.58 24.09
C THR A 168 -1.24 -8.88 24.11
N GLN A 169 -1.04 -9.79 23.17
CA GLN A 169 -1.88 -10.99 23.06
C GLN A 169 -1.21 -12.24 23.65
N TYR A 170 -1.89 -12.86 24.63
CA TYR A 170 -1.63 -14.23 25.07
C TYR A 170 -1.84 -15.16 23.88
N SER A 171 -0.78 -15.79 23.39
CA SER A 171 -0.94 -16.90 22.45
C SER A 171 -1.50 -18.08 23.23
N PHE A 172 -2.77 -18.39 22.97
CA PHE A 172 -3.38 -19.61 23.46
C PHE A 172 -2.85 -20.78 22.61
N GLU A 173 -1.92 -21.55 23.17
CA GLU A 173 -1.76 -22.95 22.78
C GLU A 173 -3.05 -23.65 23.21
N GLY A 174 -4.00 -23.79 22.27
CA GLY A 174 -5.34 -24.28 22.54
C GLY A 174 -5.33 -25.61 23.31
N ASP A 175 -6.16 -25.69 24.33
CA ASP A 175 -6.38 -26.85 25.19
C ASP A 175 -7.10 -27.99 24.43
N ARG A 176 -6.48 -28.51 23.36
CA ARG A 176 -6.94 -29.69 22.64
C ARG A 176 -5.89 -30.80 22.77
N THR A 177 -6.09 -31.58 23.82
CA THR A 177 -5.59 -32.95 23.95
C THR A 177 -6.19 -33.84 22.84
N SER A 178 -5.57 -33.85 21.66
CA SER A 178 -5.82 -34.88 20.64
C SER A 178 -4.70 -34.97 19.60
N GLY A 179 -3.72 -35.83 19.86
CA GLY A 179 -3.10 -36.74 18.88
C GLY A 179 -2.17 -36.23 17.77
N ALA A 180 -2.11 -34.92 17.46
CA ALA A 180 -1.16 -34.38 16.47
C ALA A 180 -0.42 -33.18 17.06
N ALA A 181 0.91 -33.16 16.97
CA ALA A 181 1.76 -32.12 17.54
C ALA A 181 1.25 -30.70 17.15
N ALA A 182 0.91 -29.90 18.15
CA ALA A 182 0.43 -28.54 17.94
C ALA A 182 1.55 -27.69 17.33
N ARG A 183 1.41 -27.32 16.05
CA ARG A 183 2.29 -26.37 15.35
C ARG A 183 1.77 -24.94 15.55
N SER A 184 2.65 -23.93 15.54
CA SER A 184 2.22 -22.54 15.53
C SER A 184 1.36 -22.27 14.29
N VAL A 185 0.22 -21.59 14.45
CA VAL A 185 -0.65 -21.21 13.33
C VAL A 185 0.09 -20.29 12.36
N PHE A 186 0.89 -19.35 12.90
CA PHE A 186 1.71 -18.45 12.11
C PHE A 186 2.77 -19.20 11.30
N THR A 187 3.59 -20.05 11.93
CA THR A 187 4.62 -20.81 11.20
C THR A 187 4.02 -21.85 10.27
N ARG A 188 2.87 -22.45 10.62
CA ARG A 188 2.17 -23.36 9.71
C ARG A 188 1.83 -22.69 8.39
N TYR A 189 1.27 -21.47 8.42
CA TYR A 189 0.95 -20.74 7.20
C TYR A 189 2.18 -20.20 6.48
N LEU A 190 3.27 -19.85 7.18
CA LEU A 190 4.55 -19.57 6.51
C LEU A 190 5.02 -20.78 5.69
N VAL A 191 4.99 -21.97 6.30
CA VAL A 191 5.44 -23.21 5.65
C VAL A 191 4.50 -23.62 4.52
N GLU A 192 3.18 -23.54 4.71
CA GLU A 192 2.17 -23.86 3.69
C GLU A 192 2.40 -23.01 2.44
N GLY A 193 2.34 -21.68 2.58
CA GLY A 193 2.47 -20.75 1.46
C GLY A 193 3.79 -20.86 0.71
N LEU A 194 4.90 -21.16 1.40
CA LEU A 194 6.20 -21.41 0.76
C LEU A 194 6.25 -22.77 0.06
N ARG A 195 5.64 -23.82 0.64
CA ARG A 195 5.75 -25.20 0.16
C ARG A 195 4.90 -25.44 -1.07
N ASP A 196 3.66 -25.02 -1.03
CA ASP A 196 2.72 -25.22 -2.15
C ASP A 196 2.72 -24.05 -3.13
N GLY A 197 3.35 -22.94 -2.76
CA GLY A 197 3.42 -21.73 -3.56
C GLY A 197 2.15 -20.88 -3.55
N SER A 198 1.18 -21.18 -2.68
CA SER A 198 -0.06 -20.39 -2.55
C SER A 198 0.15 -18.97 -2.02
N ALA A 199 1.37 -18.66 -1.57
CA ALA A 199 1.80 -17.31 -1.22
C ALA A 199 2.28 -16.48 -2.44
N ASP A 200 2.34 -17.03 -3.65
CA ASP A 200 2.52 -16.28 -4.90
C ASP A 200 1.17 -15.68 -5.30
N LEU A 201 0.94 -14.42 -4.94
CA LEU A 201 -0.37 -13.78 -5.04
C LEU A 201 -0.55 -13.07 -6.39
N ASP A 202 0.53 -12.67 -7.05
CA ASP A 202 0.49 -12.03 -8.36
C ASP A 202 0.71 -13.01 -9.54
N GLY A 203 1.12 -14.24 -9.26
CA GLY A 203 1.30 -15.31 -10.23
C GLY A 203 2.55 -15.16 -11.09
N ASP A 204 3.54 -14.38 -10.67
CA ASP A 204 4.81 -14.19 -11.39
C ASP A 204 5.81 -15.35 -11.17
N GLY A 205 5.46 -16.30 -10.30
CA GLY A 205 6.23 -17.50 -9.98
C GLY A 205 7.30 -17.30 -8.92
N ASP A 206 7.56 -16.06 -8.48
CA ASP A 206 8.34 -15.76 -7.30
C ASP A 206 7.40 -15.58 -6.10
N ILE A 207 7.90 -15.83 -4.89
CA ILE A 207 7.20 -15.49 -3.65
C ILE A 207 8.02 -14.41 -2.98
N THR A 208 7.47 -13.21 -2.90
CA THR A 208 8.09 -12.09 -2.19
C THR A 208 7.73 -12.10 -0.70
N LEU A 209 8.50 -11.37 0.11
CA LEU A 209 8.16 -11.19 1.53
C LEU A 209 6.82 -10.47 1.74
N ASP A 210 6.43 -9.60 0.81
CA ASP A 210 5.17 -8.86 0.87
C ASP A 210 3.97 -9.77 0.64
N GLU A 211 4.07 -10.65 -0.34
CA GLU A 211 3.04 -11.64 -0.63
C GLU A 211 2.97 -12.70 0.46
N LEU A 212 4.13 -13.21 0.91
CA LEU A 212 4.19 -14.16 2.02
C LEU A 212 3.56 -13.57 3.29
N TYR A 213 3.88 -12.32 3.62
CA TYR A 213 3.24 -11.65 4.76
C TYR A 213 1.73 -11.52 4.57
N SER A 214 1.28 -11.05 3.40
CA SER A 214 -0.16 -10.85 3.14
C SER A 214 -0.93 -12.16 3.22
N TYR A 215 -0.39 -13.23 2.62
CA TYR A 215 -0.93 -14.58 2.70
C TYR A 215 -1.04 -15.06 4.15
N VAL A 216 0.05 -14.96 4.91
CA VAL A 216 0.09 -15.45 6.30
C VAL A 216 -0.84 -14.63 7.19
N HIS A 217 -0.83 -13.30 7.06
CA HIS A 217 -1.71 -12.42 7.80
C HIS A 217 -3.18 -12.81 7.61
N ASP A 218 -3.63 -12.96 6.36
CA ASP A 218 -5.03 -13.27 6.05
C ASP A 218 -5.45 -14.65 6.60
N ARG A 219 -4.60 -15.67 6.43
CA ARG A 219 -4.88 -17.03 6.89
C ARG A 219 -4.88 -17.13 8.41
N VAL A 220 -3.92 -16.48 9.08
CA VAL A 220 -3.85 -16.44 10.54
C VAL A 220 -5.04 -15.70 11.13
N VAL A 221 -5.40 -14.52 10.60
CA VAL A 221 -6.54 -13.74 11.08
C VAL A 221 -7.87 -14.45 10.81
N ALA A 222 -7.99 -15.17 9.70
CA ALA A 222 -9.18 -15.96 9.40
C ALA A 222 -9.38 -17.13 10.38
N GLU A 223 -8.31 -17.80 10.80
CA GLU A 223 -8.39 -18.95 11.72
C GLU A 223 -8.39 -18.54 13.20
N MET A 224 -7.57 -17.57 13.56
CA MET A 224 -7.42 -17.03 14.90
C MET A 224 -7.49 -15.49 14.85
N PRO A 225 -8.70 -14.89 14.87
CA PRO A 225 -8.87 -13.43 14.78
C PRO A 225 -8.19 -12.62 15.90
N GLN A 226 -7.87 -13.30 17.00
CA GLN A 226 -7.12 -12.77 18.16
C GLN A 226 -5.60 -12.79 17.96
N GLN A 227 -5.08 -13.39 16.89
CA GLN A 227 -3.68 -13.36 16.53
C GLN A 227 -3.51 -12.51 15.28
N ARG A 228 -2.77 -11.40 15.39
CA ARG A 228 -2.58 -10.45 14.30
C ARG A 228 -1.10 -10.29 13.98
N PRO A 229 -0.60 -10.95 12.92
CA PRO A 229 0.77 -10.75 12.47
C PRO A 229 1.06 -9.30 12.11
N LYS A 230 2.32 -8.89 12.25
CA LYS A 230 2.79 -7.54 11.85
C LYS A 230 4.02 -7.65 10.97
N LYS A 231 4.17 -6.67 10.08
CA LYS A 231 5.37 -6.46 9.27
C LYS A 231 5.87 -5.03 9.47
N GLN A 232 7.19 -4.89 9.57
CA GLN A 232 7.90 -3.63 9.42
C GLN A 232 9.02 -3.81 8.40
N ASP A 233 9.12 -2.91 7.44
CA ASP A 233 10.12 -2.95 6.38
C ASP A 233 10.76 -1.57 6.14
N ASP A 234 12.06 -1.60 5.85
CA ASP A 234 12.86 -0.47 5.39
C ASP A 234 13.81 -0.99 4.30
N VAL A 235 13.23 -1.40 3.17
CA VAL A 235 13.96 -1.94 2.01
C VAL A 235 13.50 -1.29 0.72
N GLU A 236 14.46 -0.93 -0.13
CA GLU A 236 14.19 -0.51 -1.50
C GLU A 236 14.10 -1.73 -2.43
N GLY A 237 12.94 -1.92 -3.07
CA GLY A 237 12.67 -2.99 -4.02
C GLY A 237 12.16 -4.29 -3.39
N ARG A 238 11.87 -5.29 -4.23
CA ARG A 238 11.25 -6.56 -3.80
C ARG A 238 12.28 -7.55 -3.23
N ILE A 239 11.98 -8.16 -2.08
CA ILE A 239 12.74 -9.30 -1.55
C ILE A 239 12.04 -10.60 -1.93
N VAL A 240 12.61 -11.33 -2.89
CA VAL A 240 12.15 -12.68 -3.26
C VAL A 240 12.69 -13.70 -2.26
N ILE A 241 11.80 -14.28 -1.44
CA ILE A 241 12.15 -15.26 -0.41
C ILE A 241 12.15 -16.70 -0.95
N ALA A 242 11.25 -17.03 -1.87
CA ALA A 242 11.13 -18.35 -2.47
C ALA A 242 10.58 -18.28 -3.90
N ARG A 243 10.44 -19.44 -4.54
CA ARG A 243 9.80 -19.65 -5.83
C ARG A 243 8.57 -20.53 -5.65
N ASN A 244 7.54 -20.26 -6.44
CA ASN A 244 6.38 -21.10 -6.55
C ASN A 244 6.72 -22.35 -7.39
N VAL A 245 7.12 -23.44 -6.72
CA VAL A 245 7.43 -24.71 -7.37
C VAL A 245 6.19 -25.42 -7.94
N GLY A 246 5.02 -25.09 -7.41
CA GLY A 246 3.72 -25.57 -7.87
C GLY A 246 3.10 -24.71 -8.97
N TRP A 247 3.84 -23.72 -9.50
CA TRP A 247 3.26 -22.77 -10.45
C TRP A 247 2.70 -23.49 -11.67
N THR A 248 1.44 -23.21 -11.96
CA THR A 248 0.79 -23.62 -13.19
C THR A 248 0.14 -22.43 -13.84
N LEU A 249 -0.09 -22.53 -15.15
CA LEU A 249 -0.80 -21.49 -15.86
C LEU A 249 -2.17 -21.25 -15.20
N PRO A 250 -2.53 -20.00 -14.87
CA PRO A 250 -3.83 -19.66 -14.30
C PRO A 250 -4.98 -20.28 -15.10
N ASP A 251 -5.98 -20.82 -14.39
CA ASP A 251 -7.05 -21.61 -15.03
C ASP A 251 -7.81 -20.85 -16.11
N TYR A 252 -8.00 -19.54 -15.93
CA TYR A 252 -8.66 -18.71 -16.95
C TYR A 252 -7.85 -18.64 -18.25
N LEU A 253 -6.52 -18.59 -18.18
CA LEU A 253 -5.66 -18.64 -19.37
C LEU A 253 -5.70 -20.03 -19.99
N ARG A 254 -5.62 -21.09 -19.18
CA ARG A 254 -5.73 -22.47 -19.66
C ARG A 254 -7.03 -22.70 -20.41
N HIS A 255 -8.16 -22.30 -19.83
CA HIS A 255 -9.47 -22.39 -20.46
C HIS A 255 -9.57 -21.56 -21.74
N ALA A 256 -8.96 -20.38 -21.76
CA ALA A 256 -8.99 -19.52 -22.93
C ALA A 256 -8.09 -20.05 -24.06
N ILE A 257 -6.97 -20.72 -23.77
CA ILE A 257 -6.16 -21.46 -24.77
C ILE A 257 -6.94 -22.65 -25.33
N ASP A 258 -7.66 -23.37 -24.48
CA ASP A 258 -8.44 -24.55 -24.89
C ASP A 258 -9.83 -24.16 -25.46
N SER A 259 -10.14 -22.86 -25.58
CA SER A 259 -11.42 -22.38 -26.08
C SER A 259 -11.65 -22.81 -27.53
N PRO A 260 -12.85 -23.29 -27.91
CA PRO A 260 -13.18 -23.56 -29.31
C PRO A 260 -13.25 -22.27 -30.15
N ILE A 261 -13.27 -21.09 -29.52
CA ILE A 261 -13.38 -19.78 -30.17
C ILE A 261 -11.97 -19.23 -30.40
N ALA A 262 -11.57 -19.12 -31.67
CA ALA A 262 -10.24 -18.62 -32.04
C ALA A 262 -9.94 -17.17 -31.58
N ALA A 263 -10.97 -16.34 -31.39
CA ALA A 263 -10.80 -14.98 -30.87
C ALA A 263 -10.31 -14.98 -29.41
N ASP A 264 -10.77 -15.93 -28.60
CA ASP A 264 -10.35 -16.06 -27.19
C ASP A 264 -8.89 -16.51 -27.12
N ARG A 265 -8.52 -17.51 -27.93
CA ARG A 265 -7.13 -18.00 -28.04
C ARG A 265 -6.18 -16.92 -28.55
N LEU A 266 -6.63 -16.08 -29.48
CA LEU A 266 -5.86 -14.94 -29.97
C LEU A 266 -5.63 -13.88 -28.87
N ALA A 267 -6.66 -13.56 -28.09
CA ALA A 267 -6.58 -12.57 -27.01
C ALA A 267 -5.65 -13.01 -25.87
N VAL A 268 -5.51 -14.32 -25.65
CA VAL A 268 -4.61 -14.88 -24.64
C VAL A 268 -3.13 -14.60 -24.92
N ILE A 269 -2.72 -14.46 -26.18
CA ILE A 269 -1.29 -14.27 -26.54
C ILE A 269 -0.71 -13.03 -25.85
N ASP A 270 -1.47 -11.94 -25.75
CA ASP A 270 -1.03 -10.71 -25.07
C ASP A 270 -0.90 -10.90 -23.54
N GLN A 271 -1.79 -11.70 -22.95
CA GLN A 271 -1.74 -12.00 -21.51
C GLN A 271 -0.58 -12.95 -21.18
N LEU A 272 -0.32 -13.93 -22.03
CA LEU A 272 0.88 -14.77 -21.97
C LEU A 272 2.15 -13.92 -22.14
N ALA A 273 2.19 -13.00 -23.11
CA ALA A 273 3.31 -12.08 -23.31
C ALA A 273 3.57 -11.20 -22.06
N ARG A 274 2.51 -10.80 -21.34
CA ARG A 274 2.65 -10.10 -20.05
C ARG A 274 3.28 -11.00 -18.99
N LEU A 275 2.75 -12.20 -18.80
CA LEU A 275 3.32 -13.19 -17.87
C LEU A 275 4.78 -13.51 -18.19
N TYR A 276 5.16 -13.59 -19.47
CA TYR A 276 6.55 -13.79 -19.87
C TYR A 276 7.46 -12.62 -19.45
N ARG A 277 6.97 -11.38 -19.52
CA ARG A 277 7.75 -10.19 -19.14
C ARG A 277 8.01 -10.12 -17.64
N VAL A 278 6.96 -10.30 -16.84
CA VAL A 278 7.03 -10.13 -15.37
C VAL A 278 7.50 -11.39 -14.66
N GLY A 279 7.14 -12.56 -15.20
CA GLY A 279 7.38 -13.84 -14.56
C GLY A 279 8.84 -14.28 -14.58
N ASN A 280 9.18 -15.17 -13.64
CA ASN A 280 10.50 -15.75 -13.54
C ASN A 280 10.79 -16.77 -14.66
N SER A 281 11.95 -17.43 -14.62
CA SER A 281 12.35 -18.39 -15.64
C SER A 281 11.38 -19.56 -15.82
N THR A 282 10.72 -20.00 -14.75
CA THR A 282 9.73 -21.09 -14.80
C THR A 282 8.49 -20.63 -15.56
N VAL A 283 7.95 -19.46 -15.19
CA VAL A 283 6.80 -18.86 -15.87
C VAL A 283 7.12 -18.61 -17.34
N ARG A 284 8.29 -18.04 -17.64
CA ARG A 284 8.74 -17.81 -19.02
C ARG A 284 8.83 -19.09 -19.84
N GLY A 285 9.35 -20.16 -19.25
CA GLY A 285 9.42 -21.47 -19.90
C GLY A 285 8.04 -22.01 -20.24
N ARG A 286 7.13 -22.03 -19.26
CA ARG A 286 5.74 -22.47 -19.44
C ARG A 286 4.97 -21.64 -20.45
N VAL A 287 5.10 -20.32 -20.37
CA VAL A 287 4.47 -19.42 -21.35
C VAL A 287 4.99 -19.70 -22.75
N ARG A 288 6.30 -19.92 -22.91
CA ARG A 288 6.88 -20.26 -24.22
C ARG A 288 6.30 -21.57 -24.76
N GLU A 289 6.21 -22.62 -23.94
CA GLU A 289 5.60 -23.90 -24.33
C GLU A 289 4.15 -23.70 -24.84
N GLU A 290 3.36 -22.87 -24.17
CA GLU A 290 1.98 -22.59 -24.58
C GLU A 290 1.89 -21.76 -25.86
N ILE A 291 2.79 -20.80 -26.06
CA ILE A 291 2.84 -20.04 -27.31
C ILE A 291 3.31 -20.93 -28.48
N GLU A 292 4.26 -21.84 -28.25
CA GLU A 292 4.68 -22.84 -29.25
C GLU A 292 3.52 -23.77 -29.64
N ARG A 293 2.67 -24.15 -28.68
CA ARG A 293 1.41 -24.87 -28.96
C ARG A 293 0.47 -24.04 -29.82
N LEU A 294 0.26 -22.76 -29.47
CA LEU A 294 -0.60 -21.83 -30.23
C LEU A 294 -0.03 -21.50 -31.63
N ALA A 295 1.27 -21.62 -31.86
CA ALA A 295 1.86 -21.47 -33.19
C ALA A 295 1.40 -22.58 -34.16
N GLN A 296 0.93 -23.72 -33.63
CA GLN A 296 0.38 -24.84 -34.40
C GLN A 296 -1.16 -24.86 -34.41
N ASP A 297 -1.81 -23.77 -33.96
CA ASP A 297 -3.27 -23.66 -33.86
C ASP A 297 -3.97 -23.77 -35.23
N ASP A 298 -5.18 -24.33 -35.24
CA ASP A 298 -5.99 -24.52 -36.45
C ASP A 298 -6.44 -23.19 -37.09
N SER A 299 -6.49 -22.11 -36.31
CA SER A 299 -6.73 -20.76 -36.78
C SER A 299 -5.44 -20.11 -37.28
N ARG A 300 -5.43 -19.79 -38.58
CA ARG A 300 -4.33 -19.03 -39.21
C ARG A 300 -4.01 -17.71 -38.50
N ARG A 301 -5.00 -17.05 -37.87
CA ARG A 301 -4.77 -15.79 -37.13
C ARG A 301 -4.04 -16.01 -35.82
N VAL A 302 -4.38 -17.08 -35.10
CA VAL A 302 -3.76 -17.44 -33.81
C VAL A 302 -2.34 -17.94 -34.06
N SER A 303 -2.18 -18.89 -35.00
CA SER A 303 -0.88 -19.42 -35.41
C SER A 303 0.09 -18.33 -35.89
N ALA A 304 -0.39 -17.38 -36.70
CA ALA A 304 0.44 -16.25 -37.17
C ALA A 304 0.89 -15.35 -36.01
N ALA A 305 -0.02 -14.95 -35.12
CA ALA A 305 0.29 -14.08 -33.98
C ALA A 305 1.27 -14.76 -32.99
N ALA A 306 1.08 -16.05 -32.72
CA ALA A 306 1.98 -16.82 -31.86
C ALA A 306 3.37 -16.98 -32.49
N THR A 307 3.44 -17.24 -33.80
CA THR A 307 4.71 -17.35 -34.53
C THR A 307 5.45 -16.01 -34.56
N GLU A 308 4.74 -14.91 -34.80
CA GLU A 308 5.30 -13.55 -34.77
C GLU A 308 5.91 -13.23 -33.41
N TRP A 309 5.21 -13.58 -32.32
CA TRP A 309 5.73 -13.38 -30.97
C TRP A 309 6.99 -14.21 -30.69
N LEU A 310 7.03 -15.49 -31.11
CA LEU A 310 8.21 -16.34 -30.96
C LEU A 310 9.42 -15.80 -31.75
N GLN A 311 9.18 -15.27 -32.95
CA GLN A 311 10.23 -14.62 -33.76
C GLN A 311 10.76 -13.35 -33.10
N ALA A 312 9.88 -12.55 -32.49
CA ALA A 312 10.27 -11.33 -31.77
C ALA A 312 11.17 -11.62 -30.56
N LEU A 313 11.07 -12.80 -29.94
CA LEU A 313 11.94 -13.22 -28.84
C LEU A 313 13.35 -13.64 -29.28
N ASN A 314 13.56 -13.93 -30.56
CA ASN A 314 14.81 -14.44 -31.09
C ASN A 314 15.11 -13.77 -32.45
N PRO A 315 15.43 -12.47 -32.46
CA PRO A 315 15.75 -11.79 -33.71
C PRO A 315 16.95 -12.49 -34.35
N ALA A 316 16.82 -12.84 -35.65
CA ALA A 316 17.95 -13.35 -36.41
C ALA A 316 19.13 -12.35 -36.28
N PRO A 317 20.39 -12.82 -36.21
CA PRO A 317 21.53 -11.92 -36.21
C PRO A 317 21.40 -11.00 -37.42
N ALA A 318 21.36 -9.68 -37.19
CA ALA A 318 21.29 -8.72 -38.28
C ALA A 318 22.48 -8.99 -39.22
N GLU A 319 22.21 -9.27 -40.50
CA GLU A 319 23.25 -9.28 -41.51
C GLU A 319 23.97 -7.92 -41.47
N PRO A 320 25.32 -7.90 -41.53
CA PRO A 320 26.05 -6.64 -41.50
C PRO A 320 25.59 -5.76 -42.67
N GLN A 321 24.96 -4.64 -42.37
CA GLN A 321 24.65 -3.64 -43.40
C GLN A 321 25.97 -3.19 -44.05
N PRO A 322 26.05 -3.13 -45.40
CA PRO A 322 27.21 -2.56 -46.06
C PRO A 322 27.32 -1.10 -45.65
N ALA A 323 28.48 -0.72 -45.10
CA ALA A 323 28.75 0.65 -44.72
C ALA A 323 28.51 1.60 -45.93
N PRO A 324 27.86 2.76 -45.74
CA PRO A 324 27.70 3.73 -46.80
C PRO A 324 29.07 4.23 -47.26
N ALA A 325 29.25 4.30 -48.57
CA ALA A 325 30.48 4.74 -49.22
C ALA A 325 30.91 6.13 -48.71
N ALA A 326 32.17 6.23 -48.30
CA ALA A 326 32.77 7.46 -47.80
C ALA A 326 32.87 8.50 -48.92
N GLU A 327 32.07 9.57 -48.83
CA GLU A 327 32.39 10.83 -49.48
C GLU A 327 33.43 11.58 -48.64
N THR A 328 34.55 11.91 -49.26
CA THR A 328 35.70 12.59 -48.66
C THR A 328 35.39 14.06 -48.37
N GLY A 329 35.34 14.43 -47.09
CA GLY A 329 35.39 15.81 -46.58
C GLY A 329 36.58 16.00 -45.63
N PRO A 330 37.08 17.25 -45.43
CA PRO A 330 38.45 17.50 -44.98
C PRO A 330 38.70 17.22 -43.48
N SER A 331 39.92 16.77 -43.18
CA SER A 331 40.39 16.33 -41.86
C SER A 331 40.22 17.38 -40.73
N PRO A 332 39.80 16.95 -39.52
CA PRO A 332 39.83 17.78 -38.31
C PRO A 332 41.22 17.81 -37.65
N PRO A 333 41.54 18.86 -36.84
CA PRO A 333 42.84 19.03 -36.23
C PRO A 333 43.06 18.13 -35.00
N VAL A 334 44.32 17.75 -34.80
CA VAL A 334 44.85 16.88 -33.74
C VAL A 334 44.75 17.57 -32.35
N ALA A 335 44.19 16.86 -31.37
CA ALA A 335 44.19 17.25 -29.96
C ALA A 335 45.50 16.81 -29.26
N PRO A 336 46.11 17.63 -28.38
CA PRO A 336 47.37 17.30 -27.71
C PRO A 336 47.20 16.43 -26.44
N ALA A 337 48.26 15.67 -26.16
CA ALA A 337 48.38 14.66 -25.12
C ALA A 337 48.48 15.23 -23.67
N GLU A 338 48.02 14.40 -22.73
CA GLU A 338 47.98 14.60 -21.28
C GLU A 338 49.37 14.44 -20.62
N PRO A 339 49.80 15.31 -19.68
CA PRO A 339 51.08 15.15 -18.96
C PRO A 339 50.94 14.52 -17.56
N ALA A 340 52.01 13.81 -17.15
CA ALA A 340 52.20 12.98 -15.95
C ALA A 340 52.39 13.76 -14.61
N PRO A 341 52.34 13.10 -13.42
CA PRO A 341 52.25 13.76 -12.11
C PRO A 341 53.63 14.07 -11.45
N PRO A 342 53.71 15.07 -10.54
CA PRO A 342 54.93 15.39 -9.77
C PRO A 342 55.00 14.79 -8.33
N PRO A 343 56.20 14.78 -7.67
CA PRO A 343 56.54 13.98 -6.48
C PRO A 343 56.35 14.71 -5.11
N PRO A 344 56.57 14.04 -3.95
CA PRO A 344 56.14 14.56 -2.64
C PRO A 344 57.22 15.40 -1.92
N LEU A 345 56.79 16.32 -1.04
CA LEU A 345 57.69 17.12 -0.18
C LEU A 345 57.36 17.00 1.31
N ALA A 346 58.42 17.09 2.11
CA ALA A 346 58.54 16.66 3.50
C ALA A 346 58.47 17.82 4.54
N ARG A 347 58.37 17.39 5.81
CA ARG A 347 58.25 18.13 7.09
C ARG A 347 59.36 19.17 7.38
N THR A 348 59.01 20.24 8.13
CA THR A 348 59.82 20.86 9.22
C THR A 348 58.99 21.85 10.08
N GLY A 349 59.16 21.85 11.41
CA GLY A 349 58.95 23.01 12.33
C GLY A 349 60.31 23.51 12.86
N PRO A 350 60.48 24.21 14.01
CA PRO A 350 59.58 25.06 14.84
C PRO A 350 60.20 26.42 15.34
N THR A 351 59.44 27.20 16.16
CA THR A 351 59.80 28.28 17.18
C THR A 351 60.26 29.71 16.75
N PRO A 352 60.30 30.77 17.63
CA PRO A 352 59.50 31.20 18.83
C PRO A 352 59.10 32.74 18.90
N ASN A 353 58.36 33.16 19.95
CA ASN A 353 57.98 34.55 20.42
C ASN A 353 59.20 35.44 20.88
N PRO A 354 59.15 36.71 21.43
CA PRO A 354 58.07 37.61 22.02
C PRO A 354 58.33 39.16 21.77
N PRO A 355 58.07 40.20 22.64
CA PRO A 355 57.14 40.47 23.78
C PRO A 355 56.36 41.85 23.71
N ALA A 356 55.72 42.23 24.84
CA ALA A 356 54.76 43.31 25.17
C ALA A 356 55.25 44.80 25.22
N THR A 357 54.31 45.78 25.25
CA THR A 357 54.08 46.80 26.36
C THR A 357 53.07 47.94 26.05
N ALA A 358 52.13 48.15 26.99
CA ALA A 358 51.72 49.39 27.75
C ALA A 358 51.04 50.65 27.15
N GLY A 359 49.97 51.09 27.87
CA GLY A 359 49.49 52.48 28.15
C GLY A 359 48.40 53.03 27.20
N SER A 360 47.29 53.68 27.60
CA SER A 360 46.84 54.32 28.85
C SER A 360 45.34 54.72 28.77
N ASP A 361 44.63 54.68 29.90
CA ASP A 361 43.29 55.28 30.23
C ASP A 361 43.35 56.83 30.32
N PRO A 362 42.28 57.64 30.62
CA PRO A 362 40.96 57.33 31.23
C PRO A 362 39.72 58.06 30.64
N ASP A 363 38.48 57.72 31.06
CA ASP A 363 37.63 58.53 31.97
C ASP A 363 36.18 57.96 32.10
N THR A 364 35.62 58.03 33.31
CA THR A 364 34.34 57.41 33.76
C THR A 364 33.29 58.52 34.02
N PRO A 365 31.96 58.25 34.14
CA PRO A 365 31.40 57.80 35.43
C PRO A 365 30.12 56.91 35.41
N GLU A 366 29.98 56.08 36.45
CA GLU A 366 28.77 55.37 36.97
C GLU A 366 27.73 56.36 37.60
N PRO A 367 26.48 56.01 38.07
CA PRO A 367 26.01 54.75 38.75
C PRO A 367 24.49 54.41 38.49
N PRO A 368 23.67 53.75 39.37
CA PRO A 368 23.89 52.79 40.47
C PRO A 368 23.07 51.46 40.35
N ALA A 369 23.33 50.55 41.30
CA ALA A 369 22.65 49.27 41.54
C ALA A 369 21.29 49.40 42.26
N GLU A 370 20.34 48.51 41.95
CA GLU A 370 19.11 48.28 42.73
C GLU A 370 18.79 46.78 42.95
N THR A 371 18.08 46.55 44.05
CA THR A 371 17.93 45.37 44.92
C THR A 371 17.02 44.22 44.43
N PRO A 372 17.14 42.99 44.99
CA PRO A 372 16.21 41.89 44.72
C PRO A 372 14.89 42.01 45.50
N ILE A 373 13.77 41.76 44.82
CA ILE A 373 12.41 41.84 45.37
C ILE A 373 12.07 40.57 46.21
N PRO A 374 11.42 40.69 47.38
CA PRO A 374 11.04 39.56 48.23
C PRO A 374 9.91 38.66 47.68
N TRP A 375 9.97 37.37 48.05
CA TRP A 375 9.21 36.23 47.54
C TRP A 375 7.69 36.19 47.82
N TRP A 376 7.13 37.11 48.61
CA TRP A 376 5.73 37.08 49.05
C TRP A 376 4.76 37.91 48.18
N ARG A 377 5.23 38.55 47.10
CA ARG A 377 4.36 39.20 46.08
C ARG A 377 3.92 38.28 44.92
N ARG A 378 4.13 36.96 45.00
CA ARG A 378 3.75 35.96 43.97
C ARG A 378 2.43 35.20 44.23
N LEU A 379 1.52 35.70 45.08
CA LEU A 379 0.30 34.97 45.48
C LEU A 379 -1.04 35.63 45.07
N GLY A 380 -1.03 36.51 44.07
CA GLY A 380 -2.23 37.21 43.59
C GLY A 380 -2.62 36.97 42.11
N LEU A 381 -2.11 35.92 41.46
CA LEU A 381 -2.31 35.67 40.02
C LEU A 381 -2.48 34.17 39.68
N VAL A 382 -3.13 33.38 40.55
CA VAL A 382 -3.31 31.92 40.33
C VAL A 382 -4.73 31.55 39.87
N ALA A 383 -5.70 32.47 39.87
CA ALA A 383 -7.07 32.17 39.41
C ALA A 383 -7.41 32.64 37.97
N ALA A 384 -6.60 33.50 37.35
CA ALA A 384 -6.78 33.94 35.95
C ALA A 384 -5.82 33.26 34.96
N GLY A 385 -4.74 32.63 35.45
CA GLY A 385 -3.76 31.92 34.62
C GLY A 385 -4.19 30.53 34.17
N ALA A 386 -5.10 29.87 34.88
CA ALA A 386 -5.53 28.50 34.56
C ALA A 386 -6.46 28.41 33.33
N ALA A 387 -7.26 29.44 33.04
CA ALA A 387 -8.11 29.47 31.84
C ALA A 387 -7.32 29.83 30.58
N VAL A 388 -6.27 30.67 30.70
CA VAL A 388 -5.39 31.04 29.59
C VAL A 388 -4.39 29.91 29.27
N LEU A 389 -3.95 29.13 30.27
CA LEU A 389 -3.09 27.96 30.01
C LEU A 389 -3.86 26.83 29.32
N VAL A 390 -5.11 26.53 29.68
CA VAL A 390 -5.87 25.48 28.98
C VAL A 390 -6.18 25.88 27.53
N ALA A 391 -6.52 27.15 27.28
CA ALA A 391 -6.71 27.65 25.92
C ALA A 391 -5.40 27.70 25.11
N ALA A 392 -4.28 28.09 25.73
CA ALA A 392 -2.97 28.11 25.09
C ALA A 392 -2.39 26.71 24.87
N THR A 393 -2.64 25.74 25.76
CA THR A 393 -2.23 24.34 25.59
C THR A 393 -3.10 23.64 24.55
N VAL A 394 -4.40 23.94 24.46
CA VAL A 394 -5.25 23.44 23.36
C VAL A 394 -4.86 24.10 22.03
N LEU A 395 -4.56 25.40 21.99
CA LEU A 395 -4.07 26.07 20.79
C LEU A 395 -2.65 25.62 20.40
N LEU A 396 -1.78 25.29 21.35
CA LEU A 396 -0.44 24.76 21.09
C LEU A 396 -0.49 23.29 20.67
N ILE A 397 -1.41 22.47 21.20
CA ILE A 397 -1.67 21.11 20.71
C ILE A 397 -2.27 21.16 19.30
N VAL A 398 -3.17 22.11 19.00
CA VAL A 398 -3.72 22.32 17.65
C VAL A 398 -2.67 22.92 16.70
N HIS A 399 -1.73 23.74 17.19
CA HIS A 399 -0.65 24.31 16.38
C HIS A 399 0.50 23.33 16.14
N LEU A 400 0.86 22.50 17.11
CA LEU A 400 1.84 21.41 16.98
C LEU A 400 1.26 20.27 16.13
N ALA A 401 -0.02 19.93 16.28
CA ALA A 401 -0.71 19.00 15.37
C ALA A 401 -0.86 19.56 13.93
N ARG A 402 -0.75 20.88 13.74
CA ARG A 402 -0.66 21.51 12.40
C ARG A 402 0.77 21.57 11.85
N GLN A 403 1.81 21.45 12.69
CA GLN A 403 3.21 21.47 12.26
C GLN A 403 3.82 20.07 12.08
N ASP A 404 3.29 19.03 12.74
CA ASP A 404 3.72 17.64 12.55
C ASP A 404 3.20 16.98 11.25
N GLY A 405 2.52 17.76 10.39
CA GLY A 405 2.16 17.35 9.03
C GLY A 405 3.32 17.37 8.02
N ASN A 406 4.55 17.70 8.45
CA ASN A 406 5.71 17.83 7.56
C ASN A 406 6.92 16.98 7.99
N GLY A 407 6.67 15.79 8.52
CA GLY A 407 7.67 14.74 8.70
C GLY A 407 7.82 13.92 7.43
N SER A 408 8.97 14.02 6.77
CA SER A 408 9.35 13.21 5.61
C SER A 408 9.33 11.71 5.95
N SER A 409 8.28 11.01 5.51
CA SER A 409 8.28 9.55 5.39
C SER A 409 9.09 9.17 4.14
N SER A 410 10.30 8.68 4.36
CA SER A 410 11.17 8.18 3.30
C SER A 410 10.67 6.84 2.76
N SER A 411 10.19 6.87 1.52
CA SER A 411 10.29 5.83 0.48
C SER A 411 9.96 4.37 0.84
N GLY A 412 8.69 4.12 1.16
CA GLY A 412 7.98 2.94 0.64
C GLY A 412 7.19 3.36 -0.60
N GLY A 413 6.94 2.48 -1.58
CA GLY A 413 6.28 2.77 -2.87
C GLY A 413 4.80 3.21 -2.80
N SER A 414 4.44 4.13 -1.91
CA SER A 414 3.23 4.93 -2.01
C SER A 414 3.39 5.91 -3.16
N LEU A 415 2.35 6.00 -4.01
CA LEU A 415 2.22 7.10 -4.96
C LEU A 415 2.53 8.43 -4.24
N PRO A 416 3.25 9.39 -4.85
CA PRO A 416 3.43 10.71 -4.26
C PRO A 416 2.07 11.22 -3.78
N TYR A 417 2.02 11.86 -2.61
CA TYR A 417 0.79 12.36 -1.96
C TYR A 417 -0.13 13.22 -2.87
N ASN A 418 0.35 13.61 -4.06
CA ASN A 418 -0.36 14.40 -5.06
C ASN A 418 -0.98 13.59 -6.21
N LEU A 419 -0.82 12.26 -6.26
CA LEU A 419 -1.39 11.41 -7.31
C LEU A 419 -2.67 10.71 -6.79
N THR A 420 -3.83 11.15 -7.27
CA THR A 420 -5.15 10.59 -6.94
C THR A 420 -5.57 9.44 -7.86
N ALA A 421 -6.31 8.45 -7.36
CA ALA A 421 -6.77 7.34 -8.20
C ALA A 421 -7.55 7.88 -9.43
N PRO A 422 -7.37 7.27 -10.62
CA PRO A 422 -8.11 7.69 -11.82
C PRO A 422 -9.61 7.47 -11.61
N GLY A 423 -10.41 8.45 -11.99
CA GLY A 423 -11.88 8.36 -11.98
C GLY A 423 -12.38 7.58 -13.19
N LEU A 424 -13.45 6.82 -13.00
CA LEU A 424 -14.12 6.07 -14.06
C LEU A 424 -15.59 6.47 -14.15
N ALA A 425 -16.05 6.81 -15.35
CA ALA A 425 -17.47 7.07 -15.62
C ALA A 425 -17.90 6.35 -16.90
N ILE A 426 -19.08 5.75 -16.90
CA ILE A 426 -19.63 5.04 -18.07
C ILE A 426 -20.90 5.74 -18.57
N SER A 427 -21.07 5.79 -19.89
CA SER A 427 -22.27 6.36 -20.50
C SER A 427 -23.53 5.56 -20.19
N PRO A 428 -24.72 6.17 -20.17
CA PRO A 428 -25.97 5.48 -19.81
C PRO A 428 -26.35 4.40 -20.82
N ASP A 429 -25.92 4.53 -22.08
CA ASP A 429 -26.05 3.52 -23.12
C ASP A 429 -24.98 2.42 -23.05
N GLY A 430 -24.03 2.54 -22.11
CA GLY A 430 -22.92 1.62 -21.89
C GLY A 430 -21.86 1.62 -22.99
N ARG A 431 -21.93 2.54 -23.95
CA ARG A 431 -21.06 2.55 -25.14
C ARG A 431 -19.68 3.14 -24.86
N TRP A 432 -19.58 4.10 -23.96
CA TRP A 432 -18.36 4.87 -23.71
C TRP A 432 -17.96 4.78 -22.24
N LEU A 433 -16.70 4.42 -22.01
CA LEU A 433 -16.03 4.54 -20.73
C LEU A 433 -15.09 5.75 -20.78
N TYR A 434 -15.20 6.61 -19.79
CA TYR A 434 -14.36 7.79 -19.59
C TYR A 434 -13.42 7.55 -18.42
N VAL A 435 -12.14 7.84 -18.63
CA VAL A 435 -11.07 7.69 -17.63
C VAL A 435 -10.40 9.03 -17.45
N THR A 436 -10.37 9.53 -16.22
CA THR A 436 -9.64 10.74 -15.85
C THR A 436 -8.29 10.38 -15.25
N ILE A 437 -7.24 11.08 -15.67
CA ILE A 437 -5.87 10.85 -15.23
C ILE A 437 -5.31 12.19 -14.79
N ASN A 438 -4.92 12.30 -13.53
CA ASN A 438 -4.14 13.44 -13.05
C ASN A 438 -2.68 13.25 -13.50
N ARG A 439 -1.99 14.30 -13.92
CA ARG A 439 -0.62 14.23 -14.45
C ARG A 439 0.32 15.09 -13.64
N GLN A 440 1.49 14.55 -13.35
CA GLN A 440 2.54 15.32 -12.68
C GLN A 440 3.43 16.00 -13.74
N ALA A 441 3.52 17.33 -13.70
CA ALA A 441 4.44 18.06 -14.57
C ALA A 441 5.89 17.80 -14.15
N SER A 442 6.71 17.23 -15.04
CA SER A 442 8.15 17.09 -14.85
C SER A 442 8.86 18.41 -15.20
N GLY A 443 8.69 19.47 -14.40
CA GLY A 443 9.43 20.73 -14.55
C GLY A 443 8.63 22.01 -14.28
N SER A 444 9.33 23.16 -14.27
CA SER A 444 8.81 24.50 -13.98
C SER A 444 8.11 25.17 -15.19
N GLY A 445 7.23 24.44 -15.89
CA GLY A 445 6.48 24.94 -17.04
C GLY A 445 4.98 24.61 -16.97
N PRO A 446 4.12 25.33 -17.73
CA PRO A 446 2.68 25.09 -17.76
C PRO A 446 2.37 23.88 -18.65
N ALA A 447 2.62 22.66 -18.15
CA ALA A 447 2.19 21.43 -18.80
C ALA A 447 0.74 21.11 -18.38
N PRO A 448 -0.10 20.52 -19.25
CA PRO A 448 -1.43 20.07 -18.86
C PRO A 448 -1.33 19.07 -17.71
N LEU A 449 -2.01 19.40 -16.61
CA LEU A 449 -1.95 18.66 -15.35
C LEU A 449 -2.94 17.48 -15.30
N GLY A 450 -3.63 17.16 -16.40
CA GLY A 450 -4.50 16.00 -16.47
C GLY A 450 -4.85 15.56 -17.90
N LYS A 451 -5.50 14.40 -18.01
CA LYS A 451 -6.05 13.84 -19.23
C LYS A 451 -7.44 13.27 -19.00
N LEU A 452 -8.29 13.39 -20.00
CA LEU A 452 -9.53 12.66 -20.15
C LEU A 452 -9.41 11.71 -21.33
N VAL A 453 -9.69 10.44 -21.10
CA VAL A 453 -9.55 9.35 -22.08
C VAL A 453 -10.91 8.71 -22.28
N SER A 454 -11.28 8.51 -23.54
CA SER A 454 -12.54 7.86 -23.92
C SER A 454 -12.25 6.51 -24.56
N ILE A 455 -12.92 5.47 -24.08
CA ILE A 455 -12.76 4.09 -24.51
C ILE A 455 -14.11 3.59 -25.00
N GLU A 456 -14.18 3.07 -26.22
CA GLU A 456 -15.40 2.43 -26.71
C GLU A 456 -15.50 1.03 -26.10
N THR A 457 -16.54 0.76 -25.31
CA THR A 457 -16.63 -0.45 -24.48
C THR A 457 -16.73 -1.74 -25.28
N ARG A 458 -17.36 -1.68 -26.46
CA ARG A 458 -17.51 -2.84 -27.35
C ARG A 458 -16.21 -3.24 -28.02
N THR A 459 -15.46 -2.27 -28.51
CA THR A 459 -14.19 -2.51 -29.23
C THR A 459 -12.99 -2.53 -28.27
N ARG A 460 -13.17 -2.01 -27.05
CA ARG A 460 -12.15 -1.87 -25.99
C ARG A 460 -10.94 -1.05 -26.44
N LYS A 461 -11.16 -0.11 -27.35
CA LYS A 461 -10.12 0.75 -27.89
C LYS A 461 -10.30 2.17 -27.38
N VAL A 462 -9.16 2.80 -27.08
CA VAL A 462 -9.11 4.24 -26.87
C VAL A 462 -9.56 4.92 -28.16
N SER A 463 -10.64 5.68 -28.08
CA SER A 463 -11.22 6.42 -29.21
C SER A 463 -10.79 7.88 -29.25
N GLY A 464 -10.39 8.43 -28.10
CA GLY A 464 -10.02 9.83 -27.97
C GLY A 464 -9.33 10.13 -26.65
N THR A 465 -8.44 11.11 -26.68
CA THR A 465 -7.73 11.63 -25.52
C THR A 465 -7.74 13.14 -25.60
N MET A 466 -8.07 13.80 -24.49
CA MET A 466 -8.06 15.24 -24.34
C MET A 466 -7.14 15.60 -23.17
N ASP A 467 -6.22 16.52 -23.39
CA ASP A 467 -5.45 17.11 -22.30
C ASP A 467 -6.31 18.13 -21.56
N VAL A 468 -6.27 18.10 -20.23
CA VAL A 468 -7.11 18.92 -19.35
C VAL A 468 -6.21 19.77 -18.45
N THR A 469 -6.59 21.03 -18.31
CA THR A 469 -6.03 21.95 -17.31
C THR A 469 -7.19 22.71 -16.68
N PRO A 470 -7.33 22.73 -15.34
CA PRO A 470 -6.48 22.08 -14.32
C PRO A 470 -6.54 20.54 -14.35
N GLY A 471 -5.68 19.88 -13.57
CA GLY A 471 -5.66 18.41 -13.50
C GLY A 471 -6.97 17.86 -12.97
N VAL A 472 -7.40 16.69 -13.48
CA VAL A 472 -8.68 16.06 -13.11
C VAL A 472 -8.48 14.74 -12.38
N GLY A 473 -9.34 14.45 -11.42
CA GLY A 473 -9.42 13.13 -10.75
C GLY A 473 -10.83 12.57 -10.85
N ASP A 474 -11.52 12.36 -9.73
CA ASP A 474 -12.83 11.70 -9.73
C ASP A 474 -13.85 12.34 -10.69
N ALA A 475 -14.74 11.54 -11.28
CA ALA A 475 -15.65 12.00 -12.33
C ALA A 475 -16.99 11.29 -12.32
N VAL A 476 -18.05 12.03 -12.66
CA VAL A 476 -19.43 11.54 -12.75
C VAL A 476 -20.11 12.06 -14.02
N LEU A 477 -21.04 11.28 -14.56
CA LEU A 477 -21.74 11.61 -15.79
C LEU A 477 -23.19 12.06 -15.53
N SER A 478 -23.68 12.99 -16.34
CA SER A 478 -25.11 13.34 -16.36
C SER A 478 -25.96 12.15 -16.82
N ALA A 479 -27.19 12.09 -16.33
CA ALA A 479 -28.14 11.02 -16.67
C ALA A 479 -28.47 10.95 -18.18
N ASP A 480 -28.38 12.08 -18.89
CA ASP A 480 -28.55 12.13 -20.36
C ASP A 480 -27.29 11.77 -21.14
N GLY A 481 -26.16 11.55 -20.46
CA GLY A 481 -24.86 11.21 -21.05
C GLY A 481 -24.18 12.35 -21.80
N LYS A 482 -24.68 13.59 -21.71
CA LYS A 482 -24.16 14.74 -22.46
C LYS A 482 -23.10 15.55 -21.71
N HIS A 483 -22.95 15.36 -20.41
CA HIS A 483 -22.02 16.12 -19.59
C HIS A 483 -21.25 15.18 -18.66
N LEU A 484 -19.92 15.30 -18.66
CA LEU A 484 -19.05 14.68 -17.67
C LEU A 484 -18.55 15.78 -16.72
N TYR A 485 -18.78 15.59 -15.43
CA TYR A 485 -18.30 16.48 -14.37
C TYR A 485 -17.09 15.81 -13.74
N ALA A 486 -15.94 16.48 -13.73
CA ALA A 486 -14.73 15.96 -13.11
C ALA A 486 -14.19 16.93 -12.06
N VAL A 487 -13.63 16.38 -10.99
CA VAL A 487 -13.01 17.12 -9.91
C VAL A 487 -11.73 17.79 -10.39
N SER A 488 -11.62 19.11 -10.21
CA SER A 488 -10.43 19.89 -10.54
C SER A 488 -9.43 19.91 -9.38
N TYR A 489 -8.16 19.66 -9.68
CA TYR A 489 -7.03 19.72 -8.75
C TYR A 489 -6.19 20.98 -8.97
N LEU A 490 -5.81 21.64 -7.87
CA LEU A 490 -4.76 22.68 -7.81
C LEU A 490 -5.09 24.08 -8.39
N GLN A 491 -6.34 24.39 -8.77
CA GLN A 491 -6.76 25.74 -9.22
C GLN A 491 -8.16 26.15 -8.72
N SER A 492 -8.55 27.41 -8.92
CA SER A 492 -9.71 28.12 -8.34
C SER A 492 -11.12 27.64 -8.77
N GLY A 493 -11.23 26.43 -9.33
CA GLY A 493 -12.48 25.81 -9.78
C GLY A 493 -12.90 24.63 -8.90
N VAL A 494 -14.20 24.43 -8.73
CA VAL A 494 -14.75 23.31 -7.95
C VAL A 494 -14.74 22.00 -8.76
N ALA A 495 -15.13 22.08 -10.02
CA ALA A 495 -15.14 20.97 -10.97
C ALA A 495 -15.01 21.50 -12.40
N THR A 496 -14.47 20.68 -13.30
CA THR A 496 -14.44 20.91 -14.74
C THR A 496 -15.60 20.16 -15.38
N ILE A 497 -16.41 20.88 -16.17
CA ILE A 497 -17.52 20.30 -16.93
C ILE A 497 -17.06 20.07 -18.36
N PHE A 498 -17.19 18.85 -18.83
CA PHE A 498 -16.98 18.45 -20.22
C PHE A 498 -18.32 18.23 -20.90
N GLN A 499 -18.64 19.04 -21.91
CA GLN A 499 -19.73 18.72 -22.82
C GLN A 499 -19.29 17.58 -23.74
N LEU A 500 -20.10 16.53 -23.84
CA LEU A 500 -19.83 15.35 -24.64
C LEU A 500 -20.70 15.42 -25.90
N GLY A 501 -20.06 15.61 -27.06
CA GLY A 501 -20.74 15.57 -28.35
C GLY A 501 -21.09 14.15 -28.81
N ALA A 502 -21.62 14.05 -30.03
CA ALA A 502 -21.96 12.77 -30.65
C ALA A 502 -20.71 11.88 -30.88
N HIS A 503 -19.54 12.51 -31.03
CA HIS A 503 -18.25 11.84 -31.04
C HIS A 503 -17.41 12.20 -29.79
N PRO A 504 -16.60 11.26 -29.28
CA PRO A 504 -15.79 11.44 -28.06
C PRO A 504 -14.62 12.42 -28.22
N LYS A 505 -14.44 13.01 -29.40
CA LYS A 505 -13.48 14.10 -29.65
C LYS A 505 -14.11 15.48 -29.57
N ASP A 506 -15.44 15.55 -29.58
CA ASP A 506 -16.20 16.80 -29.48
C ASP A 506 -16.41 17.14 -28.01
N ILE A 507 -15.30 17.41 -27.31
CA ILE A 507 -15.30 17.72 -25.89
C ILE A 507 -14.88 19.17 -25.67
N SER A 508 -15.74 19.97 -25.03
CA SER A 508 -15.43 21.32 -24.57
C SER A 508 -15.51 21.38 -23.05
N GLY A 509 -14.47 21.95 -22.44
CA GLY A 509 -14.32 22.07 -20.99
C GLY A 509 -14.53 23.51 -20.52
N PHE A 510 -15.22 23.71 -19.40
CA PHE A 510 -15.14 24.95 -18.62
C PHE A 510 -15.21 24.64 -17.13
N ASP A 511 -14.58 25.49 -16.31
CA ASP A 511 -14.53 25.31 -14.87
C ASP A 511 -15.74 25.94 -14.18
N LEU A 512 -16.34 25.21 -13.25
CA LEU A 512 -17.31 25.77 -12.32
C LEU A 512 -16.58 26.71 -11.35
N PRO A 513 -16.98 27.99 -11.26
CA PRO A 513 -16.30 28.96 -10.39
C PRO A 513 -16.36 28.51 -8.93
N GLY A 514 -15.20 28.46 -8.26
CA GLY A 514 -15.10 28.24 -6.83
C GLY A 514 -15.16 29.54 -6.03
N ALA A 515 -15.28 29.44 -4.70
CA ALA A 515 -15.17 30.63 -3.87
C ALA A 515 -13.79 31.28 -4.01
N PRO A 516 -13.72 32.62 -4.10
CA PRO A 516 -12.46 33.32 -4.31
C PRO A 516 -11.50 33.08 -3.13
N GLY A 517 -10.31 32.56 -3.44
CA GLY A 517 -9.18 32.46 -2.51
C GLY A 517 -8.87 31.07 -1.95
N ASP A 518 -9.69 30.05 -2.20
CA ASP A 518 -9.45 28.69 -1.68
C ASP A 518 -8.61 27.88 -2.70
N ARG A 519 -7.38 27.52 -2.31
CA ARG A 519 -6.45 26.67 -3.09
C ARG A 519 -6.51 25.20 -2.64
N THR A 520 -7.65 24.78 -2.12
CA THR A 520 -7.86 23.43 -1.58
C THR A 520 -8.28 22.49 -2.71
N GLY A 521 -7.44 21.52 -3.08
CA GLY A 521 -7.73 20.55 -4.14
C GLY A 521 -8.93 19.65 -3.84
N ASN A 522 -9.88 19.53 -4.76
CA ASN A 522 -11.09 18.74 -4.51
C ASN A 522 -10.79 17.22 -4.57
N ARG A 523 -11.60 16.38 -3.89
CA ARG A 523 -11.31 14.92 -3.76
C ARG A 523 -12.32 13.95 -4.35
N SER A 524 -13.62 14.22 -4.22
CA SER A 524 -14.68 13.34 -4.70
C SER A 524 -15.86 14.17 -5.21
N ILE A 525 -16.61 13.60 -6.15
CA ILE A 525 -17.77 14.22 -6.82
C ILE A 525 -18.91 13.23 -6.90
N ALA A 526 -20.15 13.69 -6.69
CA ALA A 526 -21.33 12.88 -6.95
C ALA A 526 -22.48 13.71 -7.48
N LEU A 527 -23.26 13.11 -8.39
CA LEU A 527 -24.51 13.68 -8.87
C LEU A 527 -25.66 13.11 -8.03
N ALA A 528 -26.56 13.98 -7.59
CA ALA A 528 -27.78 13.59 -6.92
C ALA A 528 -28.68 12.75 -7.85
N PRO A 529 -29.52 11.85 -7.32
CA PRO A 529 -30.41 11.03 -8.13
C PRO A 529 -31.41 11.82 -8.98
N ASP A 530 -31.70 13.06 -8.61
CA ASP A 530 -32.56 13.95 -9.40
C ASP A 530 -31.90 14.45 -10.70
N GLY A 531 -30.60 14.22 -10.86
CA GLY A 531 -29.78 14.67 -11.99
C GLY A 531 -29.56 16.18 -12.05
N LYS A 532 -29.95 16.91 -11.00
CA LYS A 532 -29.96 18.37 -10.94
C LYS A 532 -29.01 18.94 -9.90
N HIS A 533 -28.54 18.16 -8.94
CA HIS A 533 -27.61 18.67 -7.93
C HIS A 533 -26.28 17.93 -7.98
N LEU A 534 -25.18 18.67 -8.13
CA LEU A 534 -23.83 18.14 -8.09
C LEU A 534 -23.19 18.49 -6.75
N PHE A 535 -22.52 17.52 -6.13
CA PHE A 535 -21.80 17.69 -4.87
C PHE A 535 -20.31 17.46 -5.07
N VAL A 536 -19.46 18.27 -4.43
CA VAL A 536 -18.00 18.16 -4.51
C VAL A 536 -17.37 18.40 -3.14
N SER A 537 -16.41 17.57 -2.72
CA SER A 537 -15.67 17.76 -1.46
C SER A 537 -14.35 18.51 -1.67
N ASP A 538 -14.03 19.42 -0.74
CA ASP A 538 -12.75 20.14 -0.71
C ASP A 538 -11.60 19.31 -0.07
N ASP A 539 -10.33 19.71 -0.28
CA ASP A 539 -9.15 18.98 0.29
C ASP A 539 -9.08 19.10 1.81
N SER A 540 -9.56 20.23 2.34
CA SER A 540 -9.61 20.50 3.77
C SER A 540 -10.55 19.52 4.47
N GLY A 541 -11.49 18.96 3.71
CA GLY A 541 -12.48 17.97 4.08
C GLY A 541 -13.67 18.56 4.83
N SER A 542 -13.62 19.79 5.33
CA SER A 542 -14.68 20.35 6.17
C SER A 542 -15.81 21.02 5.41
N ARG A 543 -15.74 21.06 4.06
CA ARG A 543 -16.77 21.68 3.22
C ARG A 543 -17.19 20.78 2.05
N LEU A 544 -18.49 20.75 1.81
CA LEU A 544 -19.10 20.22 0.60
C LEU A 544 -19.67 21.38 -0.20
N TRP A 545 -19.30 21.46 -1.47
CA TRP A 545 -19.92 22.35 -2.43
C TRP A 545 -21.13 21.65 -3.05
N SER A 546 -22.24 22.36 -3.19
CA SER A 546 -23.35 21.93 -4.04
C SER A 546 -23.59 22.94 -5.15
N ALA A 547 -23.88 22.45 -6.35
CA ALA A 547 -24.21 23.26 -7.51
C ALA A 547 -25.49 22.72 -8.18
N GLU A 548 -26.44 23.60 -8.47
CA GLU A 548 -27.61 23.24 -9.26
C GLU A 548 -27.26 23.21 -10.75
N ILE A 549 -27.40 22.04 -11.34
CA ILE A 549 -27.23 21.74 -12.77
C ILE A 549 -28.50 22.18 -13.50
N GLY A 550 -28.47 23.42 -13.99
CA GLY A 550 -29.56 24.05 -14.73
C GLY A 550 -29.22 24.34 -16.20
N LYS A 551 -30.01 25.22 -16.85
CA LYS A 551 -29.76 25.65 -18.24
C LYS A 551 -28.47 26.45 -18.39
N ASP A 552 -28.07 27.19 -17.36
CA ASP A 552 -26.82 27.95 -17.32
C ASP A 552 -25.79 27.20 -16.48
N LEU A 553 -24.96 26.43 -17.18
CA LEU A 553 -23.86 25.69 -16.55
C LEU A 553 -22.63 26.59 -16.32
N VAL A 554 -22.58 27.80 -16.88
CA VAL A 554 -21.40 28.67 -16.82
C VAL A 554 -21.25 29.35 -15.47
N ASN A 555 -22.37 29.60 -14.78
CA ASN A 555 -22.36 30.18 -13.43
C ASN A 555 -23.54 29.66 -12.59
N PRO A 556 -23.57 28.36 -12.26
CA PRO A 556 -24.67 27.81 -11.48
C PRO A 556 -24.67 28.41 -10.07
N PRO A 557 -25.83 28.50 -9.41
CA PRO A 557 -25.88 28.85 -8.00
C PRO A 557 -25.12 27.79 -7.20
N VAL A 558 -24.04 28.20 -6.54
CA VAL A 558 -23.20 27.35 -5.69
C VAL A 558 -23.52 27.63 -4.23
N SER A 559 -23.74 26.57 -3.44
CA SER A 559 -23.87 26.63 -1.99
C SER A 559 -22.72 25.89 -1.32
N THR A 560 -22.28 26.39 -0.16
CA THR A 560 -21.30 25.70 0.67
C THR A 560 -21.99 25.12 1.88
N LEU A 561 -21.78 23.83 2.09
CA LEU A 561 -22.21 23.11 3.26
C LEU A 561 -21.00 22.83 4.17
N THR A 562 -21.09 23.23 5.44
CA THR A 562 -20.06 22.89 6.43
C THR A 562 -20.41 21.56 7.09
N VAL A 563 -19.45 20.64 7.13
CA VAL A 563 -19.61 19.30 7.71
C VAL A 563 -18.60 19.07 8.84
N PRO A 564 -18.95 18.31 9.88
CA PRO A 564 -18.18 18.20 11.12
C PRO A 564 -17.05 17.16 11.02
N LEU A 565 -16.60 16.82 9.81
CA LEU A 565 -15.56 15.84 9.55
C LEU A 565 -14.79 16.20 8.29
N ALA A 566 -13.56 15.70 8.17
CA ALA A 566 -12.74 15.90 6.97
C ALA A 566 -13.12 14.88 5.88
N VAL A 567 -14.13 15.19 5.07
CA VAL A 567 -14.71 14.32 4.04
C VAL A 567 -13.63 13.86 3.05
N ARG A 568 -13.50 12.53 2.94
CA ARG A 568 -12.66 11.83 1.97
C ARG A 568 -13.48 11.34 0.78
N VAL A 569 -14.64 10.76 1.07
CA VAL A 569 -15.58 10.19 0.10
C VAL A 569 -17.01 10.38 0.61
N PHE A 570 -17.96 10.49 -0.31
CA PHE A 570 -19.38 10.55 0.01
C PHE A 570 -20.25 9.93 -1.07
N VAL A 571 -21.47 9.53 -0.70
CA VAL A 571 -22.47 8.98 -1.63
C VAL A 571 -23.86 9.55 -1.33
N PRO A 572 -24.59 10.07 -2.34
CA PRO A 572 -25.99 10.46 -2.18
C PRO A 572 -26.91 9.26 -1.96
N SER A 573 -27.95 9.44 -1.14
CA SER A 573 -29.00 8.44 -0.99
C SER A 573 -29.82 8.30 -2.27
N PRO A 574 -30.34 7.10 -2.62
CA PRO A 574 -31.16 6.91 -3.81
C PRO A 574 -32.43 7.77 -3.87
N ASP A 575 -32.97 8.17 -2.72
CA ASP A 575 -34.13 9.06 -2.62
C ASP A 575 -33.78 10.55 -2.66
N GLY A 576 -32.49 10.89 -2.76
CA GLY A 576 -31.99 12.25 -2.88
C GLY A 576 -32.12 13.10 -1.61
N LYS A 577 -32.42 12.49 -0.45
CA LYS A 577 -32.62 13.23 0.81
C LYS A 577 -31.36 13.35 1.67
N TYR A 578 -30.43 12.42 1.52
CA TYR A 578 -29.25 12.34 2.40
C TYR A 578 -27.95 12.25 1.60
N LEU A 579 -26.85 12.70 2.20
CA LEU A 579 -25.48 12.33 1.82
C LEU A 579 -24.85 11.51 2.94
N TYR A 580 -24.26 10.36 2.60
CA TYR A 580 -23.44 9.60 3.53
C TYR A 580 -21.98 9.95 3.30
N LEU A 581 -21.30 10.37 4.35
CA LEU A 581 -19.95 10.93 4.31
C LEU A 581 -19.00 10.05 5.12
N ALA A 582 -17.76 9.92 4.67
CA ALA A 582 -16.70 9.29 5.45
C ALA A 582 -15.40 10.10 5.34
N GLY A 583 -14.67 10.26 6.46
CA GLY A 583 -13.53 11.18 6.55
C GLY A 583 -12.42 10.83 7.55
N GLY A 584 -11.42 11.73 7.63
CA GLY A 584 -10.17 11.59 8.40
C GLY A 584 -10.32 11.55 9.94
N PRO A 585 -9.22 11.26 10.67
CA PRO A 585 -9.27 10.91 12.10
C PRO A 585 -9.74 12.05 13.02
N PRO A 586 -10.44 11.72 14.13
CA PRO A 586 -10.95 10.38 14.47
C PRO A 586 -12.09 10.04 13.52
N ALA A 587 -11.99 8.89 12.83
CA ALA A 587 -12.86 8.59 11.70
C ALA A 587 -14.32 8.62 12.11
N ALA A 588 -15.03 9.59 11.55
CA ALA A 588 -16.46 9.75 11.72
C ALA A 588 -17.08 9.57 10.34
N GLY A 589 -17.96 8.57 10.22
CA GLY A 589 -19.03 8.68 9.26
C GLY A 589 -19.92 9.86 9.64
N ALA A 590 -20.67 10.40 8.69
CA ALA A 590 -21.84 11.20 9.03
C ALA A 590 -22.92 10.99 7.99
N ARG A 591 -24.17 11.14 8.43
CA ARG A 591 -25.31 11.28 7.53
C ARG A 591 -25.68 12.75 7.50
N PHE A 592 -25.73 13.33 6.32
CA PHE A 592 -26.15 14.72 6.13
C PHE A 592 -27.53 14.74 5.48
N ASP A 593 -28.52 15.33 6.15
CA ASP A 593 -29.85 15.54 5.59
C ASP A 593 -29.86 16.83 4.76
N LEU A 594 -30.14 16.71 3.46
CA LEU A 594 -30.13 17.82 2.51
C LEU A 594 -31.26 18.83 2.75
N GLY A 595 -32.31 18.46 3.51
CA GLY A 595 -33.37 19.35 3.96
C GLY A 595 -33.13 19.95 5.34
N ALA A 596 -32.11 19.51 6.08
CA ALA A 596 -31.81 19.98 7.42
C ALA A 596 -30.59 20.94 7.45
N SER A 597 -30.54 21.79 8.47
CA SER A 597 -29.43 22.74 8.67
C SER A 597 -28.25 22.15 9.45
N THR A 598 -28.37 20.92 9.97
CA THR A 598 -27.32 20.28 10.76
C THR A 598 -27.14 18.81 10.36
N PRO A 599 -25.89 18.34 10.20
CA PRO A 599 -25.59 16.92 10.01
C PRO A 599 -26.10 16.06 11.17
N ASP A 600 -26.46 14.83 10.86
CA ASP A 600 -26.78 13.80 11.83
C ASP A 600 -25.53 12.92 12.08
N PRO A 601 -24.91 13.03 13.27
CA PRO A 601 -23.69 12.29 13.61
C PRO A 601 -23.95 10.82 13.94
N SER A 602 -25.19 10.32 13.83
CA SER A 602 -25.54 8.94 14.20
C SER A 602 -24.81 7.90 13.34
N PHE A 603 -24.56 8.17 12.06
CA PHE A 603 -23.87 7.21 11.18
C PHE A 603 -22.36 7.20 11.43
N THR A 604 -21.76 6.07 11.78
CA THR A 604 -20.29 5.95 11.94
C THR A 604 -19.77 4.79 11.11
N VAL A 605 -18.68 5.01 10.38
CA VAL A 605 -17.95 3.99 9.61
C VAL A 605 -16.46 4.04 9.96
N GLY A 606 -15.72 2.96 9.69
CA GLY A 606 -14.35 2.76 10.16
C GLY A 606 -13.29 3.73 9.62
N ALA A 607 -12.08 3.58 10.16
CA ALA A 607 -10.95 4.47 9.88
C ALA A 607 -10.28 4.23 8.53
N GLY A 608 -9.80 5.34 7.94
CA GLY A 608 -9.16 5.35 6.63
C GLY A 608 -10.11 5.00 5.49
N PRO A 609 -11.24 5.72 5.33
CA PRO A 609 -12.17 5.45 4.23
C PRO A 609 -11.52 5.76 2.88
N ARG A 610 -11.57 4.80 1.95
CA ARG A 610 -11.14 5.00 0.54
C ARG A 610 -12.30 5.14 -0.42
N ASP A 611 -13.33 4.33 -0.24
CA ASP A 611 -14.49 4.30 -1.11
C ASP A 611 -15.76 3.92 -0.34
N LEU A 612 -16.92 4.38 -0.83
CA LEU A 612 -18.21 4.28 -0.17
C LEU A 612 -19.32 4.04 -1.21
N VAL A 613 -20.08 2.96 -1.07
CA VAL A 613 -21.24 2.67 -1.94
C VAL A 613 -22.49 2.41 -1.12
N ILE A 614 -23.66 2.77 -1.65
CA ILE A 614 -24.96 2.57 -1.01
C ILE A 614 -25.80 1.53 -1.76
N SER A 615 -26.53 0.70 -1.04
CA SER A 615 -27.48 -0.24 -1.62
C SER A 615 -28.61 0.52 -2.34
N ARG A 616 -29.15 -0.11 -3.40
CA ARG A 616 -30.20 0.50 -4.22
C ARG A 616 -31.48 0.81 -3.44
N ASP A 617 -31.80 0.00 -2.43
CA ASP A 617 -32.92 0.23 -1.53
C ASP A 617 -32.63 1.32 -0.48
N GLY A 618 -31.42 1.88 -0.46
CA GLY A 618 -30.99 2.93 0.44
C GLY A 618 -30.84 2.49 1.89
N LYS A 619 -30.80 1.18 2.19
CA LYS A 619 -30.76 0.65 3.56
C LYS A 619 -29.37 0.39 4.13
N HIS A 620 -28.38 0.12 3.26
CA HIS A 620 -27.04 -0.26 3.68
C HIS A 620 -26.00 0.59 2.96
N VAL A 621 -24.99 1.02 3.70
CA VAL A 621 -23.81 1.72 3.18
C VAL A 621 -22.59 0.86 3.44
N TYR A 622 -21.82 0.59 2.40
CA TYR A 622 -20.60 -0.21 2.44
C TYR A 622 -19.39 0.72 2.33
N LEU A 623 -18.46 0.60 3.28
CA LEU A 623 -17.22 1.36 3.31
C LEU A 623 -16.01 0.43 3.12
N ALA A 624 -15.11 0.81 2.22
CA ALA A 624 -13.75 0.28 2.18
C ALA A 624 -12.89 0.96 3.25
N ALA A 625 -12.75 0.31 4.42
CA ALA A 625 -11.96 0.79 5.53
C ALA A 625 -10.49 0.36 5.34
N TYR A 626 -9.80 1.07 4.45
CA TYR A 626 -8.45 0.77 4.00
C TYR A 626 -7.42 0.67 5.12
N GLY A 627 -7.49 1.56 6.12
CA GLY A 627 -6.57 1.53 7.25
C GLY A 627 -6.83 0.40 8.24
N ALA A 628 -7.99 -0.25 8.14
CA ALA A 628 -8.44 -1.32 9.03
C ALA A 628 -8.57 -2.68 8.32
N ASP A 629 -8.19 -2.76 7.04
CA ASP A 629 -8.20 -3.97 6.20
C ASP A 629 -9.53 -4.74 6.22
N ARG A 630 -10.66 -4.02 6.18
CA ARG A 630 -12.00 -4.61 6.23
C ARG A 630 -13.04 -3.79 5.47
N ILE A 631 -14.18 -4.41 5.20
CA ILE A 631 -15.39 -3.72 4.75
C ILE A 631 -16.32 -3.51 5.93
N ASP A 632 -16.71 -2.26 6.16
CA ASP A 632 -17.70 -1.89 7.17
C ASP A 632 -19.05 -1.64 6.51
N VAL A 633 -20.11 -2.17 7.09
CA VAL A 633 -21.50 -2.02 6.64
C VAL A 633 -22.26 -1.25 7.71
N GLY A 634 -22.78 -0.08 7.35
CA GLY A 634 -23.67 0.71 8.19
C GLY A 634 -25.12 0.60 7.72
N ASN A 635 -26.06 0.56 8.67
CA ASN A 635 -27.48 0.70 8.39
C ASN A 635 -27.81 2.19 8.27
N THR A 636 -28.62 2.56 7.28
CA THR A 636 -28.91 3.99 7.04
C THR A 636 -29.88 4.60 8.04
N ASP A 637 -30.63 3.78 8.77
CA ASP A 637 -31.63 4.16 9.76
C ASP A 637 -31.14 4.01 11.21
N GLN A 638 -29.95 3.47 11.44
CA GLN A 638 -29.41 3.18 12.77
C GLN A 638 -28.00 3.74 12.94
N PRO A 639 -27.63 4.15 14.16
CA PRO A 639 -26.28 4.57 14.42
C PRO A 639 -25.25 3.43 14.39
N GLY A 640 -24.04 3.75 13.95
CA GLY A 640 -22.87 2.86 14.03
C GLY A 640 -22.71 1.84 12.89
N VAL A 641 -21.63 1.05 12.99
CA VAL A 641 -21.33 -0.04 12.06
C VAL A 641 -22.19 -1.25 12.44
N ALA A 642 -23.07 -1.66 11.54
CA ALA A 642 -23.95 -2.82 11.73
C ALA A 642 -23.20 -4.15 11.59
N ARG A 643 -22.24 -4.22 10.67
CA ARG A 643 -21.44 -5.41 10.39
C ARG A 643 -20.09 -5.04 9.81
N SER A 644 -19.07 -5.84 10.09
CA SER A 644 -17.77 -5.76 9.40
C SER A 644 -17.37 -7.14 8.90
N PHE A 645 -16.68 -7.19 7.76
CA PHE A 645 -16.14 -8.44 7.22
C PHE A 645 -14.81 -8.23 6.52
N SER A 646 -14.00 -9.30 6.45
CA SER A 646 -12.76 -9.29 5.68
C SER A 646 -13.07 -9.19 4.18
N PRO A 647 -12.31 -8.40 3.40
CA PRO A 647 -12.46 -8.36 1.95
C PRO A 647 -12.09 -9.69 1.29
N GLY A 648 -11.52 -10.65 2.03
CA GLY A 648 -11.26 -12.00 1.54
C GLY A 648 -10.31 -12.05 0.34
N CYS A 649 -9.54 -10.99 0.09
CA CYS A 649 -8.61 -10.92 -1.03
C CYS A 649 -7.27 -10.28 -0.69
N GLY A 650 -6.91 -10.06 0.57
CA GLY A 650 -5.71 -9.29 0.94
C GLY A 650 -6.01 -8.12 1.87
N THR A 651 -4.99 -7.31 2.10
CA THR A 651 -5.08 -6.02 2.80
C THR A 651 -5.41 -4.88 1.83
N ARG A 652 -5.80 -3.72 2.38
CA ARG A 652 -6.04 -2.46 1.66
C ARG A 652 -7.18 -2.52 0.64
N PRO A 653 -8.44 -2.71 1.08
CA PRO A 653 -9.60 -2.52 0.21
C PRO A 653 -9.64 -1.05 -0.26
N GLN A 654 -9.64 -0.84 -1.58
CA GLN A 654 -9.48 0.48 -2.17
C GLN A 654 -10.72 0.97 -2.92
N ALA A 655 -11.39 0.10 -3.68
CA ALA A 655 -12.54 0.45 -4.49
C ALA A 655 -13.71 -0.51 -4.24
N LEU A 656 -14.93 -0.02 -4.35
CA LEU A 656 -16.17 -0.76 -4.19
C LEU A 656 -17.10 -0.55 -5.39
N ALA A 657 -17.85 -1.59 -5.74
CA ALA A 657 -19.00 -1.46 -6.62
C ALA A 657 -20.10 -2.43 -6.16
N ILE A 658 -21.37 -2.04 -6.28
CA ILE A 658 -22.51 -2.90 -5.93
C ILE A 658 -23.33 -3.23 -7.18
N SER A 659 -23.71 -4.49 -7.35
CA SER A 659 -24.50 -4.93 -8.50
C SER A 659 -25.86 -4.24 -8.57
N ALA A 660 -26.43 -4.14 -9.78
CA ALA A 660 -27.67 -3.42 -10.03
C ALA A 660 -28.89 -4.01 -9.27
N ASP A 661 -28.85 -5.32 -8.97
CA ASP A 661 -29.82 -6.04 -8.15
C ASP A 661 -29.51 -5.98 -6.64
N GLY A 662 -28.37 -5.40 -6.25
CA GLY A 662 -27.93 -5.24 -4.86
C GLY A 662 -27.43 -6.53 -4.20
N THR A 663 -27.30 -7.64 -4.93
CA THR A 663 -26.94 -8.94 -4.34
C THR A 663 -25.44 -9.15 -4.19
N ARG A 664 -24.62 -8.45 -4.97
CA ARG A 664 -23.16 -8.62 -5.01
C ARG A 664 -22.43 -7.32 -4.73
N LEU A 665 -21.43 -7.38 -3.86
CA LEU A 665 -20.44 -6.34 -3.63
C LEU A 665 -19.10 -6.76 -4.24
N TYR A 666 -18.55 -5.94 -5.13
CA TYR A 666 -17.23 -6.08 -5.69
C TYR A 666 -16.24 -5.27 -4.88
N VAL A 667 -15.12 -5.87 -4.50
CA VAL A 667 -14.10 -5.26 -3.63
C VAL A 667 -12.75 -5.35 -4.31
N GLY A 668 -12.16 -4.21 -4.66
CA GLY A 668 -10.80 -4.13 -5.19
C GLY A 668 -9.79 -4.12 -4.06
N CYS A 669 -8.91 -5.13 -4.02
CA CYS A 669 -7.83 -5.24 -3.04
C CYS A 669 -6.51 -4.72 -3.66
N GLU A 670 -6.01 -3.58 -3.17
CA GLU A 670 -4.85 -2.88 -3.77
C GLU A 670 -3.60 -3.75 -3.74
N SER A 671 -3.27 -4.33 -2.57
CA SER A 671 -2.01 -5.02 -2.34
C SER A 671 -1.88 -6.36 -3.08
N SER A 672 -3.00 -6.98 -3.44
CA SER A 672 -3.10 -8.33 -3.99
C SER A 672 -3.56 -8.35 -5.45
N ASN A 673 -3.78 -7.19 -6.06
CA ASN A 673 -4.01 -7.05 -7.51
C ASN A 673 -5.28 -7.77 -8.02
N VAL A 674 -6.26 -7.98 -7.13
CA VAL A 674 -7.49 -8.72 -7.42
C VAL A 674 -8.75 -7.95 -7.04
N VAL A 675 -9.89 -8.41 -7.58
CA VAL A 675 -11.24 -8.04 -7.16
C VAL A 675 -11.94 -9.25 -6.55
N ALA A 676 -12.32 -9.17 -5.27
CA ALA A 676 -13.20 -10.16 -4.66
C ALA A 676 -14.67 -9.82 -4.91
N ILE A 677 -15.50 -10.86 -4.99
CA ILE A 677 -16.95 -10.74 -5.05
C ILE A 677 -17.51 -11.25 -3.73
N HIS A 678 -18.44 -10.52 -3.14
CA HIS A 678 -19.13 -10.90 -1.91
C HIS A 678 -20.64 -10.86 -2.11
N ASP A 679 -21.36 -11.74 -1.41
CA ASP A 679 -22.78 -11.58 -1.18
C ASP A 679 -22.98 -10.33 -0.33
N ALA A 680 -23.75 -9.37 -0.82
CA ALA A 680 -23.86 -8.06 -0.19
C ALA A 680 -24.55 -8.14 1.19
N ALA A 681 -25.53 -9.06 1.33
CA ALA A 681 -26.29 -9.22 2.57
C ALA A 681 -25.42 -9.82 3.70
N SER A 682 -24.80 -10.97 3.45
CA SER A 682 -24.03 -11.73 4.43
C SER A 682 -22.56 -11.29 4.54
N GLY A 683 -21.99 -10.72 3.47
CA GLY A 683 -20.56 -10.46 3.32
C GLY A 683 -19.71 -11.68 3.00
N GLU A 684 -20.32 -12.84 2.79
CA GLU A 684 -19.58 -14.05 2.41
C GLU A 684 -18.99 -13.90 1.01
N ARG A 685 -17.74 -14.34 0.84
CA ARG A 685 -17.05 -14.27 -0.45
C ARG A 685 -17.66 -15.27 -1.43
N ILE A 686 -18.01 -14.81 -2.61
CA ILE A 686 -18.52 -15.60 -3.73
C ILE A 686 -17.35 -15.96 -4.64
N GLY A 687 -16.98 -17.24 -4.66
CA GLY A 687 -15.93 -17.75 -5.53
C GLY A 687 -14.50 -17.31 -5.15
N GLN A 688 -13.58 -17.44 -6.10
CA GLN A 688 -12.20 -16.99 -5.95
C GLN A 688 -12.06 -15.52 -6.37
N PRO A 689 -11.14 -14.75 -5.77
CA PRO A 689 -10.82 -13.40 -6.24
C PRO A 689 -10.36 -13.41 -7.70
N ILE A 690 -10.75 -12.36 -8.44
CA ILE A 690 -10.45 -12.21 -9.86
C ILE A 690 -9.21 -11.34 -10.01
N VAL A 691 -8.13 -11.87 -10.56
CA VAL A 691 -6.92 -11.09 -10.87
C VAL A 691 -7.25 -10.07 -11.96
N VAL A 692 -7.00 -8.79 -11.66
CA VAL A 692 -7.26 -7.66 -12.59
C VAL A 692 -5.99 -6.91 -12.97
N GLY A 693 -4.92 -7.08 -12.20
CA GLY A 693 -3.65 -6.40 -12.40
C GLY A 693 -3.32 -5.43 -11.26
N PRO A 694 -2.15 -4.77 -11.34
CA PRO A 694 -1.57 -4.06 -10.21
C PRO A 694 -2.47 -2.96 -9.66
N ARG A 695 -2.64 -2.92 -8.33
CA ARG A 695 -3.25 -1.80 -7.60
C ARG A 695 -4.62 -1.36 -8.18
N PRO A 696 -5.65 -2.21 -8.12
CA PRO A 696 -7.01 -1.81 -8.49
C PRO A 696 -7.45 -0.59 -7.66
N SER A 697 -7.98 0.43 -8.34
CA SER A 697 -8.07 1.78 -7.77
C SER A 697 -9.45 2.44 -7.85
N SER A 698 -10.20 2.26 -8.94
CA SER A 698 -11.60 2.66 -9.10
C SER A 698 -12.35 1.61 -9.92
N MET A 699 -13.67 1.52 -9.75
CA MET A 699 -14.51 0.54 -10.42
C MET A 699 -15.86 1.12 -10.84
N VAL A 700 -16.36 0.72 -12.02
CA VAL A 700 -17.69 1.10 -12.48
C VAL A 700 -18.37 -0.05 -13.24
N LEU A 701 -19.65 -0.29 -12.95
CA LEU A 701 -20.46 -1.30 -13.64
C LEU A 701 -21.06 -0.74 -14.94
N SER A 702 -21.19 -1.59 -15.96
CA SER A 702 -22.03 -1.29 -17.11
C SER A 702 -23.49 -1.10 -16.71
N PRO A 703 -24.28 -0.31 -17.45
CA PRO A 703 -25.70 -0.10 -17.16
C PRO A 703 -26.54 -1.38 -17.12
N ASP A 704 -26.17 -2.37 -17.94
CA ASP A 704 -26.79 -3.70 -17.95
C ASP A 704 -26.27 -4.63 -16.84
N GLY A 705 -25.27 -4.19 -16.07
CA GLY A 705 -24.64 -4.92 -14.99
C GLY A 705 -23.79 -6.11 -15.43
N THR A 706 -23.58 -6.35 -16.72
CA THR A 706 -22.86 -7.54 -17.27
C THR A 706 -21.34 -7.39 -17.30
N ARG A 707 -20.84 -6.17 -17.09
CA ARG A 707 -19.42 -5.83 -17.10
C ARG A 707 -19.06 -4.95 -15.92
N LEU A 708 -17.92 -5.20 -15.32
CA LEU A 708 -17.28 -4.32 -14.35
C LEU A 708 -15.94 -3.86 -14.92
N TYR A 709 -15.75 -2.55 -15.02
CA TYR A 709 -14.51 -1.92 -15.45
C TYR A 709 -13.71 -1.51 -14.21
N VAL A 710 -12.43 -1.86 -14.19
CA VAL A 710 -11.55 -1.66 -13.05
C VAL A 710 -10.30 -0.93 -13.52
N SER A 711 -10.00 0.22 -12.93
CA SER A 711 -8.75 0.92 -13.21
C SER A 711 -7.63 0.36 -12.34
N THR A 712 -6.53 -0.01 -12.97
CA THR A 712 -5.33 -0.57 -12.34
C THR A 712 -4.14 0.36 -12.59
N ILE A 713 -3.25 0.47 -11.61
CA ILE A 713 -2.07 1.34 -11.65
C ILE A 713 -0.82 0.46 -11.67
N ASP A 714 -0.19 0.36 -12.84
CA ASP A 714 1.04 -0.41 -13.06
C ASP A 714 2.23 0.56 -13.20
N GLY A 715 2.91 0.84 -12.09
CA GLY A 715 3.92 1.90 -12.01
C GLY A 715 3.30 3.28 -12.25
N TYR A 716 3.55 3.85 -13.43
CA TYR A 716 2.96 5.12 -13.87
C TYR A 716 1.87 4.96 -14.92
N ASP A 717 1.58 3.73 -15.36
CA ASP A 717 0.60 3.48 -16.40
C ASP A 717 -0.76 3.15 -15.79
N ILE A 718 -1.80 3.73 -16.37
CA ILE A 718 -3.19 3.44 -16.07
C ILE A 718 -3.70 2.43 -17.09
N ARG A 719 -4.19 1.29 -16.59
CA ARG A 719 -4.85 0.30 -17.42
C ARG A 719 -6.27 0.03 -16.93
N ILE A 720 -7.13 -0.42 -17.84
CA ILE A 720 -8.48 -0.86 -17.50
C ILE A 720 -8.57 -2.38 -17.67
N ALA A 721 -8.96 -3.07 -16.60
CA ALA A 721 -9.40 -4.44 -16.62
C ALA A 721 -10.92 -4.52 -16.74
N VAL A 722 -11.43 -5.56 -17.38
CA VAL A 722 -12.85 -5.79 -17.62
C VAL A 722 -13.23 -7.17 -17.09
N ILE A 723 -14.17 -7.21 -16.16
CA ILE A 723 -14.71 -8.44 -15.58
C ILE A 723 -16.10 -8.72 -16.18
N ASP A 724 -16.34 -9.98 -16.55
CA ASP A 724 -17.67 -10.50 -16.85
C ASP A 724 -18.36 -10.84 -15.53
N THR A 725 -19.36 -10.07 -15.16
CA THR A 725 -20.08 -10.27 -13.88
C THR A 725 -20.99 -11.49 -13.91
N THR A 726 -21.42 -11.93 -15.10
CA THR A 726 -22.29 -13.11 -15.26
C THR A 726 -21.50 -14.40 -15.07
N LYS A 727 -20.22 -14.37 -15.46
CA LYS A 727 -19.30 -15.52 -15.34
C LYS A 727 -18.40 -15.45 -14.11
N GLY A 728 -18.21 -14.26 -13.53
CA GLY A 728 -17.25 -14.04 -12.44
C GLY A 728 -15.80 -14.19 -12.90
N THR A 729 -15.48 -13.79 -14.13
CA THR A 729 -14.15 -13.99 -14.72
C THR A 729 -13.65 -12.71 -15.37
N ALA A 730 -12.34 -12.43 -15.30
CA ALA A 730 -11.72 -11.39 -16.12
C ALA A 730 -11.85 -11.75 -17.60
N ILE A 731 -12.27 -10.78 -18.41
CA ILE A 731 -12.35 -10.89 -19.88
C ILE A 731 -11.12 -10.25 -20.51
N ASP A 732 -10.60 -9.23 -19.86
CA ASP A 732 -9.50 -8.42 -20.34
C ASP A 732 -8.78 -7.78 -19.16
N ALA A 733 -7.46 -7.73 -19.22
CA ALA A 733 -6.63 -7.06 -18.24
C ALA A 733 -5.62 -6.24 -19.04
N GLY A 734 -5.94 -4.97 -19.31
CA GLY A 734 -4.94 -4.08 -19.88
C GLY A 734 -5.34 -3.23 -21.08
N ILE A 735 -6.56 -2.69 -21.13
CA ILE A 735 -6.80 -1.55 -22.04
C ILE A 735 -5.89 -0.43 -21.57
N ASP A 736 -4.94 -0.03 -22.41
CA ASP A 736 -4.01 1.05 -22.08
C ASP A 736 -4.74 2.39 -22.10
N ALA A 737 -4.93 3.00 -20.93
CA ALA A 737 -5.56 4.30 -20.81
C ALA A 737 -4.52 5.44 -20.78
N GLY A 738 -3.23 5.13 -20.84
CA GLY A 738 -2.14 6.10 -20.82
C GLY A 738 -1.42 6.20 -19.47
N SER A 739 -0.55 7.20 -19.35
CA SER A 739 0.40 7.32 -18.23
C SER A 739 0.27 8.64 -17.47
N TRP A 740 0.68 8.61 -16.20
CA TRP A 740 0.84 9.75 -15.28
C TRP A 740 1.94 10.72 -15.72
N TYR A 741 2.94 10.25 -16.45
CA TYR A 741 4.00 11.07 -17.01
C TYR A 741 3.72 11.45 -18.46
N VAL A 742 4.17 12.65 -18.83
CA VAL A 742 4.37 13.05 -20.23
C VAL A 742 5.80 12.64 -20.58
N SER A 743 5.99 11.74 -21.54
CA SER A 743 7.30 11.42 -22.12
C SER A 743 7.82 12.57 -22.97
#